data_AF-A0AAD8XT08-F1
#
_entry.id   AF-A0AAD8XT08-F1
#
_cell.length_a   1.000
_cell.length_b   1.000
_cell.length_c   1.000
_cell.angle_alpha   90.00
_cell.angle_beta   90.00
_cell.angle_gamma   90.00
#
_symmetry.space_group_name_H-M   'P 1'
#
loop_
_entity.id
_entity.type
_entity.pdbx_description
1 polymer ?
#
loop_
_entity_poly.entity_id
_entity_poly.type
_entity_poly.pdbx_seq_one_letter_code
_entity_poly.pdbx_strand_id
1 'polypeptide(L)'
;MKITTHSTGVTFVPGPDYRGGINTGYHSPHESDDDDVNDADVENQLIEAYAVDDNEQAEIIDELQEQLGSAKLELEAARSQLAAPAIEGIPIDDEIGPSNNKSNRNLFIFGFILFLGTIGVAVGLAISFSRTSGNDEISVAVDAADAEAVAPVLPPVLEALQERKVLRCGIYDRRGFSFPNDETNEREGFEVDLCKAVAAAALGRSYSYELVPTTGANRFEKHANGEFDTFMNHRLDGLSFSTPYLYGGMTFNGVPEFVNCADELSAVGDCAGILICSILGTTWYDTTKELFPASNIVLTKDQGESIQNLIDGKCNVIQGEQYEAPEVVVRGFGYDGPYGQGKTSFTKDPLAMVTRDGDPEFAALVEWVLQTLLLAEKENITMMTADTFAESTDFFGKDMFQNALAAVGNYGEMYTRHLAPISPRLEINDINDGETTGLLYSHPLGKVDTVGPGPINGGVIDRILQKGFLRCGITSDKKERVELDVEFCRALSASVLQRTPDNVSFQRYSDDDDIYLALENGDIDVYAGGEVDVGSDFLLPGLSFSNPYFHEGGKAFALVTQEDDEQWADFVYWVTMATIYAEENGITQNTSNEMPLVNLFGTGLERLLRDAILAVGNYDEMYRRVFGQNATRVGLNKLNDSPFGPQHYPLPF
;
A
#
# COMPACT_ATOMS: atom_id res chain seq x y z
N MET A 1 50.20 -11.37 10.40
CA MET A 1 51.07 -10.51 11.24
C MET A 1 50.31 -10.25 12.54
N LYS A 2 51.02 -10.16 13.66
CA LYS A 2 50.56 -10.40 15.05
C LYS A 2 49.26 -9.72 15.49
N ILE A 3 48.40 -10.54 16.10
CA ILE A 3 47.37 -10.21 17.10
C ILE A 3 48.02 -9.51 18.29
N THR A 4 47.43 -8.39 18.73
CA THR A 4 47.67 -7.84 20.07
C THR A 4 46.36 -7.31 20.63
N THR A 5 45.79 -8.04 21.59
CA THR A 5 44.71 -7.64 22.49
C THR A 5 45.25 -6.73 23.57
N HIS A 6 44.61 -5.61 23.90
CA HIS A 6 44.69 -4.96 25.22
C HIS A 6 43.32 -4.40 25.62
N SER A 7 42.86 -4.84 26.78
CA SER A 7 41.73 -4.30 27.54
C SER A 7 42.18 -3.13 28.40
N THR A 8 41.41 -2.05 28.46
CA THR A 8 41.32 -1.17 29.65
C THR A 8 39.97 -0.47 29.64
N GLY A 9 39.17 -0.68 30.69
CA GLY A 9 37.92 0.02 30.89
C GLY A 9 38.11 1.49 31.28
N VAL A 10 37.10 2.31 31.00
CA VAL A 10 36.97 3.67 31.52
C VAL A 10 35.52 3.89 31.96
N THR A 11 35.42 4.40 33.18
CA THR A 11 34.23 4.74 33.96
C THR A 11 33.54 5.99 33.42
N PHE A 12 32.20 6.00 33.38
CA PHE A 12 31.38 7.17 33.05
C PHE A 12 31.36 8.20 34.19
N VAL A 13 31.53 9.48 33.83
CA VAL A 13 31.29 10.65 34.70
C VAL A 13 30.36 11.61 33.93
N PRO A 14 29.20 12.02 34.46
CA PRO A 14 28.33 12.98 33.79
C PRO A 14 28.74 14.43 34.14
N GLY A 15 28.83 15.28 33.11
CA GLY A 15 29.02 16.73 33.24
C GLY A 15 27.74 17.50 32.84
N PRO A 16 27.56 18.75 33.31
CA PRO A 16 26.24 19.25 33.71
C PRO A 16 25.57 20.27 32.77
N ASP A 17 24.27 20.44 33.03
CA ASP A 17 23.33 21.48 32.61
C ASP A 17 23.92 22.85 32.23
N TYR A 18 23.47 23.38 31.08
CA TYR A 18 23.52 24.80 30.76
C TYR A 18 22.10 25.39 30.67
N ARG A 19 21.73 26.14 31.71
CA ARG A 19 20.68 27.16 31.71
C ARG A 19 21.33 28.55 31.65
N GLY A 20 20.70 29.45 30.91
CA GLY A 20 20.95 30.90 30.93
C GLY A 20 21.08 31.42 29.50
N GLY A 21 20.37 32.44 29.06
CA GLY A 21 19.68 33.49 29.77
C GLY A 21 19.74 34.71 28.87
N ILE A 22 18.55 35.25 28.58
CA ILE A 22 18.27 36.40 27.71
C ILE A 22 19.15 37.61 28.08
N ASN A 23 19.72 38.28 27.09
CA ASN A 23 20.10 39.68 27.26
C ASN A 23 19.88 40.49 25.97
N THR A 24 19.00 41.48 26.12
CA THR A 24 18.56 42.48 25.16
C THR A 24 19.62 43.55 24.94
N GLY A 25 19.82 43.99 23.69
CA GLY A 25 20.74 45.07 23.35
C GLY A 25 20.39 45.73 22.02
N TYR A 26 19.43 46.66 22.08
CA TYR A 26 19.01 47.59 21.03
C TYR A 26 20.16 48.39 20.41
N HIS A 27 20.23 48.45 19.06
CA HIS A 27 20.70 49.62 18.31
C HIS A 27 19.97 49.70 16.96
N SER A 28 19.17 50.76 16.79
CA SER A 28 18.60 51.23 15.51
C SER A 28 19.61 52.18 14.84
N PRO A 29 19.57 52.39 13.51
CA PRO A 29 18.86 53.58 13.04
C PRO A 29 18.12 53.46 11.68
N HIS A 30 17.19 54.41 11.52
CA HIS A 30 16.68 55.05 10.30
C HIS A 30 15.27 54.69 9.78
N GLU A 31 14.36 55.62 10.11
CA GLU A 31 13.06 55.92 9.48
C GLU A 31 13.21 56.37 8.02
N SER A 32 12.26 55.96 7.17
CA SER A 32 11.62 56.83 6.19
C SER A 32 10.26 56.28 5.75
N ASP A 33 9.25 57.09 6.05
CA ASP A 33 8.01 57.39 5.32
C ASP A 33 6.83 56.39 5.27
N ASP A 34 5.72 56.91 5.81
CA ASP A 34 4.37 56.41 5.93
C ASP A 34 3.65 56.25 4.57
N ASP A 35 2.85 55.19 4.44
CA ASP A 35 1.58 55.18 3.71
C ASP A 35 0.57 54.38 4.54
N ASP A 36 -0.25 55.11 5.32
CA ASP A 36 -1.39 54.58 6.08
C ASP A 36 -2.47 54.04 5.12
N VAL A 37 -2.59 52.71 5.01
CA VAL A 37 -3.78 52.06 4.45
C VAL A 37 -4.74 51.76 5.60
N ASN A 38 -5.92 52.36 5.51
CA ASN A 38 -7.02 52.27 6.49
C ASN A 38 -7.58 50.84 6.54
N ASP A 39 -7.54 50.18 7.71
CA ASP A 39 -8.01 48.79 7.94
C ASP A 39 -9.48 48.54 7.51
N ALA A 40 -10.29 49.58 7.35
CA ALA A 40 -11.67 49.47 6.87
C ALA A 40 -11.79 49.22 5.34
N ASP A 41 -10.75 49.52 4.54
CA ASP A 41 -10.77 49.30 3.09
C ASP A 41 -10.33 47.88 2.71
N VAL A 42 -9.55 47.20 3.58
CA VAL A 42 -9.15 45.78 3.40
C VAL A 42 -10.30 44.84 3.73
N GLU A 43 -11.12 45.17 4.74
CA GLU A 43 -12.28 44.36 5.12
C GLU A 43 -13.39 44.39 4.06
N ASN A 44 -13.58 45.52 3.36
CA ASN A 44 -14.53 45.61 2.24
C ASN A 44 -14.02 44.92 0.96
N GLN A 45 -12.71 44.88 0.70
CA GLN A 45 -12.16 44.16 -0.46
C GLN A 45 -12.20 42.63 -0.29
N LEU A 46 -12.18 42.13 0.95
CA LEU A 46 -12.32 40.69 1.24
C LEU A 46 -13.76 40.18 1.14
N ILE A 47 -14.76 41.06 1.32
CA ILE A 47 -16.19 40.70 1.16
C ILE A 47 -16.57 40.61 -0.33
N GLU A 48 -15.95 41.40 -1.22
CA GLU A 48 -16.20 41.32 -2.67
C GLU A 48 -15.48 40.13 -3.35
N ALA A 49 -14.43 39.56 -2.75
CA ALA A 49 -13.70 38.40 -3.29
C ALA A 49 -14.37 37.03 -3.03
N TYR A 50 -15.39 36.98 -2.17
CA TYR A 50 -16.11 35.75 -1.78
C TYR A 50 -17.62 35.78 -2.03
N ALA A 51 -18.13 36.78 -2.78
CA ALA A 51 -19.51 36.80 -3.22
C ALA A 51 -19.66 35.96 -4.51
N VAL A 52 -20.12 34.72 -4.38
CA VAL A 52 -20.70 33.96 -5.50
C VAL A 52 -21.99 34.66 -5.90
N ASP A 53 -22.18 34.92 -7.20
CA ASP A 53 -23.40 35.56 -7.72
C ASP A 53 -24.63 34.71 -7.35
N ASP A 54 -25.56 35.29 -6.57
CA ASP A 54 -26.81 34.63 -6.18
C ASP A 54 -27.62 34.13 -7.41
N ASN A 55 -27.40 34.69 -8.60
CA ASN A 55 -28.00 34.20 -9.84
C ASN A 55 -27.37 32.91 -10.38
N GLU A 56 -26.07 32.71 -10.18
CA GLU A 56 -25.35 31.51 -10.67
C GLU A 56 -25.69 30.29 -9.78
N GLN A 57 -25.87 30.50 -8.47
CA GLN A 57 -26.40 29.46 -7.59
C GLN A 57 -27.86 29.10 -7.93
N ALA A 58 -28.69 30.06 -8.31
CA ALA A 58 -30.07 29.81 -8.70
C ALA A 58 -30.15 28.98 -9.99
N GLU A 59 -29.28 29.25 -10.96
CA GLU A 59 -29.22 28.54 -12.25
C GLU A 59 -28.76 27.08 -12.07
N ILE A 60 -27.77 26.83 -11.21
CA ILE A 60 -27.31 25.47 -10.86
C ILE A 60 -28.41 24.69 -10.12
N ILE A 61 -29.17 25.33 -9.23
CA ILE A 61 -30.26 24.68 -8.50
C ILE A 61 -31.41 24.32 -9.45
N ASP A 62 -31.75 25.17 -10.41
CA ASP A 62 -32.78 24.87 -11.42
C ASP A 62 -32.34 23.71 -12.33
N GLU A 63 -31.07 23.67 -12.74
CA GLU A 63 -30.51 22.60 -13.58
C GLU A 63 -30.51 21.24 -12.85
N LEU A 64 -30.15 21.22 -11.56
CA LEU A 64 -30.23 20.03 -10.71
C LEU A 64 -31.67 19.56 -10.46
N GLN A 65 -32.62 20.50 -10.36
CA GLN A 65 -34.05 20.16 -10.21
C GLN A 65 -34.63 19.55 -11.49
N GLU A 66 -34.20 20.01 -12.67
CA GLU A 66 -34.59 19.46 -13.96
C GLU A 66 -34.03 18.04 -14.18
N GLN A 67 -32.76 17.82 -13.82
CA GLN A 67 -32.14 16.49 -13.84
C GLN A 67 -32.84 15.51 -12.89
N LEU A 68 -33.17 15.94 -11.68
CA LEU A 68 -33.91 15.13 -10.70
C LEU A 68 -35.34 14.81 -11.18
N GLY A 69 -35.98 15.74 -11.90
CA GLY A 69 -37.29 15.54 -12.51
C GLY A 69 -37.26 14.45 -13.59
N SER A 70 -36.26 14.50 -14.46
CA SER A 70 -36.08 13.52 -15.54
C SER A 70 -35.79 12.12 -15.00
N ALA A 71 -34.93 12.00 -13.99
CA ALA A 71 -34.62 10.72 -13.35
C ALA A 71 -35.85 10.08 -12.67
N LYS A 72 -36.75 10.88 -12.08
CA LYS A 72 -37.99 10.38 -11.48
C LYS A 72 -38.98 9.86 -12.53
N LEU A 73 -39.05 10.53 -13.69
CA LEU A 73 -39.88 10.09 -14.82
C LEU A 73 -39.41 8.76 -15.40
N GLU A 74 -38.09 8.56 -15.55
CA GLU A 74 -37.52 7.29 -15.99
C GLU A 74 -37.78 6.16 -15.00
N LEU A 75 -37.69 6.44 -13.70
CA LEU A 75 -37.99 5.48 -12.64
C LEU A 75 -39.48 5.09 -12.61
N GLU A 76 -40.39 6.04 -12.83
CA GLU A 76 -41.82 5.76 -12.93
C GLU A 76 -42.16 4.98 -14.22
N ALA A 77 -41.50 5.28 -15.34
CA ALA A 77 -41.65 4.53 -16.58
C ALA A 77 -41.22 3.06 -16.41
N ALA A 78 -40.08 2.83 -15.76
CA ALA A 78 -39.57 1.49 -15.43
C ALA A 78 -40.52 0.72 -14.49
N ARG A 79 -41.11 1.40 -13.50
CA ARG A 79 -42.11 0.80 -12.60
C ARG A 79 -43.41 0.43 -13.31
N SER A 80 -43.83 1.20 -14.31
CA SER A 80 -45.05 0.88 -15.08
C SER A 80 -44.88 -0.33 -15.99
N GLN A 81 -43.65 -0.61 -16.47
CA GLN A 81 -43.35 -1.76 -17.32
C GLN A 81 -43.29 -3.09 -16.54
N LEU A 82 -43.16 -3.05 -15.21
CA LEU A 82 -43.11 -4.23 -14.34
C LEU A 82 -44.48 -4.70 -13.83
N ALA A 83 -45.57 -4.02 -14.19
CA ALA A 83 -46.92 -4.41 -13.78
C ALA A 83 -47.68 -5.14 -14.91
N ALA A 84 -47.67 -6.47 -14.89
CA ALA A 84 -48.56 -7.32 -15.70
C ALA A 84 -49.34 -8.31 -14.80
N PRO A 85 -50.54 -8.77 -15.23
CA PRO A 85 -51.68 -8.97 -14.32
C PRO A 85 -51.77 -10.38 -13.69
N ALA A 86 -52.52 -10.43 -12.60
CA ALA A 86 -52.89 -11.63 -11.85
C ALA A 86 -53.55 -12.70 -12.74
N ILE A 87 -53.08 -13.95 -12.60
CA ILE A 87 -53.74 -15.14 -13.13
C ILE A 87 -54.36 -15.90 -11.95
N GLU A 88 -55.69 -16.01 -11.97
CA GLU A 88 -56.49 -16.80 -11.06
C GLU A 88 -56.31 -18.31 -11.30
N GLY A 89 -56.12 -19.04 -10.19
CA GLY A 89 -56.91 -20.24 -9.85
C GLY A 89 -56.46 -21.60 -10.40
N ILE A 90 -55.79 -22.39 -9.56
CA ILE A 90 -55.92 -23.88 -9.47
C ILE A 90 -55.69 -24.27 -7.99
N PRO A 91 -56.43 -25.25 -7.41
CA PRO A 91 -56.59 -25.41 -5.96
C PRO A 91 -55.47 -26.21 -5.28
N ILE A 92 -55.26 -25.90 -3.99
CA ILE A 92 -54.38 -26.58 -3.04
C ILE A 92 -55.17 -27.72 -2.39
N ASP A 93 -54.59 -28.93 -2.35
CA ASP A 93 -54.94 -29.95 -1.35
C ASP A 93 -53.83 -29.98 -0.28
N ASP A 94 -54.28 -29.85 0.96
CA ASP A 94 -53.52 -29.96 2.20
C ASP A 94 -53.07 -31.41 2.46
N GLU A 95 -51.84 -31.61 2.97
CA GLU A 95 -51.62 -32.26 4.28
C GLU A 95 -50.13 -32.48 4.66
N ILE A 96 -49.84 -32.23 5.95
CA ILE A 96 -48.75 -32.72 6.83
C ILE A 96 -47.55 -31.80 7.09
N GLY A 97 -47.45 -31.39 8.37
CA GLY A 97 -46.39 -30.56 8.98
C GLY A 97 -45.16 -31.32 9.50
N PRO A 98 -44.57 -30.89 10.63
CA PRO A 98 -43.30 -30.15 10.64
C PRO A 98 -42.09 -31.05 10.95
N SER A 99 -40.96 -30.83 10.25
CA SER A 99 -39.66 -31.36 10.70
C SER A 99 -38.51 -30.41 10.38
N ASN A 100 -37.71 -30.15 11.41
CA ASN A 100 -36.47 -29.37 11.42
C ASN A 100 -35.39 -30.08 10.60
N ASN A 101 -34.94 -29.47 9.50
CA ASN A 101 -33.58 -29.65 9.00
C ASN A 101 -33.19 -28.49 8.08
N LYS A 102 -32.22 -27.66 8.48
CA LYS A 102 -31.61 -26.64 7.60
C LYS A 102 -30.49 -27.30 6.80
N SER A 103 -30.88 -27.99 5.74
CA SER A 103 -30.04 -28.37 4.62
C SER A 103 -30.95 -28.42 3.38
N ASN A 104 -30.47 -27.86 2.27
CA ASN A 104 -31.16 -27.61 0.98
C ASN A 104 -31.97 -26.31 0.87
N ARG A 105 -31.25 -25.22 0.58
CA ARG A 105 -31.82 -24.08 -0.15
C ARG A 105 -30.81 -23.53 -1.17
N ASN A 106 -30.25 -24.41 -2.00
CA ASN A 106 -29.46 -24.10 -3.20
C ASN A 106 -29.77 -25.14 -4.29
N LEU A 107 -31.03 -25.15 -4.75
CA LEU A 107 -31.41 -25.88 -5.97
C LEU A 107 -32.66 -25.26 -6.61
N PHE A 108 -32.61 -23.96 -6.87
CA PHE A 108 -33.41 -23.26 -7.88
C PHE A 108 -32.62 -21.99 -8.21
N ILE A 109 -32.49 -21.65 -9.49
CA ILE A 109 -31.55 -20.67 -10.09
C ILE A 109 -30.16 -21.28 -10.44
N PHE A 110 -30.19 -22.39 -11.19
CA PHE A 110 -29.22 -22.65 -12.24
C PHE A 110 -30.03 -22.86 -13.52
N GLY A 111 -30.12 -21.82 -14.34
CA GLY A 111 -30.90 -21.83 -15.58
C GLY A 111 -31.42 -20.46 -15.99
N PHE A 112 -30.57 -19.43 -16.06
CA PHE A 112 -30.92 -18.15 -16.69
C PHE A 112 -29.70 -17.39 -17.25
N ILE A 113 -28.75 -18.11 -17.86
CA ILE A 113 -27.72 -17.51 -18.73
C ILE A 113 -27.63 -18.37 -19.99
N LEU A 114 -28.61 -18.21 -20.87
CA LEU A 114 -28.59 -18.68 -22.27
C LEU A 114 -29.86 -18.22 -23.00
N PHE A 115 -30.18 -16.92 -23.02
CA PHE A 115 -31.26 -16.42 -23.90
C PHE A 115 -31.24 -14.90 -24.14
N LEU A 116 -30.14 -14.35 -24.67
CA LEU A 116 -30.19 -13.11 -25.48
C LEU A 116 -29.17 -13.18 -26.63
N GLY A 117 -29.14 -14.32 -27.31
CA GLY A 117 -28.64 -14.43 -28.67
C GLY A 117 -29.81 -14.81 -29.56
N THR A 118 -30.06 -14.01 -30.61
CA THR A 118 -30.96 -14.26 -31.77
C THR A 118 -32.44 -13.82 -31.69
N ILE A 119 -32.70 -12.53 -31.98
CA ILE A 119 -33.80 -12.04 -32.85
C ILE A 119 -33.27 -10.72 -33.45
N GLY A 120 -33.18 -10.44 -34.75
CA GLY A 120 -33.49 -11.18 -35.97
C GLY A 120 -32.95 -10.36 -37.16
N VAL A 121 -32.40 -11.07 -38.15
CA VAL A 121 -32.06 -10.55 -39.49
C VAL A 121 -33.28 -10.67 -40.41
N ALA A 122 -33.33 -9.77 -41.41
CA ALA A 122 -34.19 -9.72 -42.63
C ALA A 122 -35.38 -8.74 -42.49
N VAL A 123 -35.72 -7.81 -43.39
CA VAL A 123 -35.70 -7.66 -44.88
C VAL A 123 -35.88 -6.13 -45.14
N GLY A 124 -35.45 -5.44 -46.19
CA GLY A 124 -34.85 -5.77 -47.48
C GLY A 124 -34.59 -4.51 -48.33
N LEU A 125 -33.95 -4.74 -49.48
CA LEU A 125 -33.55 -3.76 -50.50
C LEU A 125 -34.71 -2.96 -51.10
N ALA A 126 -34.47 -1.66 -51.37
CA ALA A 126 -34.97 -0.98 -52.57
C ALA A 126 -34.11 0.25 -52.93
N ILE A 127 -33.48 0.19 -54.11
CA ILE A 127 -32.82 1.31 -54.79
C ILE A 127 -33.90 2.23 -55.36
N SER A 128 -33.76 3.55 -55.19
CA SER A 128 -34.36 4.52 -56.12
C SER A 128 -33.46 5.75 -56.25
N PHE A 129 -32.88 5.88 -57.44
CA PHE A 129 -32.19 7.06 -57.93
C PHE A 129 -33.17 8.24 -58.02
N SER A 130 -32.78 9.40 -57.51
CA SER A 130 -33.19 10.69 -58.06
C SER A 130 -32.01 11.66 -57.94
N ARG A 131 -31.44 12.00 -59.11
CA ARG A 131 -30.50 13.10 -59.29
C ARG A 131 -31.24 14.43 -59.09
N THR A 132 -30.76 15.29 -58.19
CA THR A 132 -30.68 16.74 -58.42
C THR A 132 -29.65 17.38 -57.48
N SER A 133 -28.51 17.77 -58.06
CA SER A 133 -27.84 19.07 -57.88
C SER A 133 -27.72 19.69 -56.48
N GLY A 134 -26.49 19.75 -55.97
CA GLY A 134 -25.97 20.96 -55.31
C GLY A 134 -25.36 20.79 -53.93
N ASN A 135 -24.03 20.95 -53.88
CA ASN A 135 -23.15 21.28 -52.75
C ASN A 135 -22.98 20.24 -51.63
N ASP A 136 -21.79 19.65 -51.64
CA ASP A 136 -21.22 18.78 -50.61
C ASP A 136 -21.02 19.53 -49.27
N GLU A 137 -21.72 19.10 -48.23
CA GLU A 137 -21.17 18.92 -46.89
C GLU A 137 -21.64 17.55 -46.39
N ILE A 138 -20.72 16.58 -46.39
CA ILE A 138 -20.96 15.26 -45.82
C ILE A 138 -20.78 15.39 -44.31
N SER A 139 -21.88 15.55 -43.58
CA SER A 139 -21.90 15.33 -42.13
C SER A 139 -21.92 13.81 -41.87
N VAL A 140 -20.75 13.23 -41.58
CA VAL A 140 -20.68 11.87 -41.04
C VAL A 140 -21.13 11.93 -39.60
N ALA A 141 -22.34 11.45 -39.33
CA ALA A 141 -22.76 11.10 -37.97
C ALA A 141 -21.92 9.89 -37.54
N VAL A 142 -20.97 10.12 -36.63
CA VAL A 142 -20.22 9.05 -35.97
C VAL A 142 -21.12 8.56 -34.84
N ASP A 143 -21.58 7.31 -34.96
CA ASP A 143 -22.25 6.60 -33.87
C ASP A 143 -21.25 6.51 -32.71
N ALA A 144 -21.57 7.16 -31.58
CA ALA A 144 -20.80 7.07 -30.36
C ALA A 144 -21.11 5.72 -29.71
N ALA A 145 -20.41 4.68 -30.17
CA ALA A 145 -20.29 3.42 -29.45
C ALA A 145 -19.16 3.56 -28.41
N ASP A 146 -19.48 3.23 -27.16
CA ASP A 146 -18.62 3.09 -25.98
C ASP A 146 -17.12 3.27 -26.23
N ALA A 147 -16.64 4.50 -26.04
CA ALA A 147 -15.23 4.75 -25.79
C ALA A 147 -14.99 4.49 -24.30
N GLU A 148 -14.47 3.32 -23.94
CA GLU A 148 -13.74 3.18 -22.68
C GLU A 148 -12.71 4.31 -22.63
N ALA A 149 -12.72 5.11 -21.56
CA ALA A 149 -11.76 6.17 -21.36
C ALA A 149 -10.36 5.53 -21.27
N VAL A 150 -9.60 5.61 -22.36
CA VAL A 150 -8.20 5.20 -22.39
C VAL A 150 -7.46 6.14 -21.47
N ALA A 151 -6.99 5.63 -20.32
CA ALA A 151 -6.14 6.40 -19.42
C ALA A 151 -4.97 7.00 -20.22
N PRO A 152 -4.58 8.26 -19.95
CA PRO A 152 -3.48 8.88 -20.69
C PRO A 152 -2.21 8.05 -20.51
N VAL A 153 -1.53 7.74 -21.62
CA VAL A 153 -0.18 7.16 -21.57
C VAL A 153 0.75 8.27 -21.09
N LEU A 154 1.15 8.22 -19.83
CA LEU A 154 2.08 9.16 -19.23
C LEU A 154 3.52 8.78 -19.59
N PRO A 155 4.42 9.75 -19.83
CA PRO A 155 5.83 9.46 -20.00
C PRO A 155 6.45 8.91 -18.70
N PRO A 156 7.55 8.14 -18.78
CA PRO A 156 8.32 7.74 -17.61
C PRO A 156 8.68 8.94 -16.73
N VAL A 157 8.59 8.81 -15.39
CA VAL A 157 8.81 9.92 -14.46
C VAL A 157 10.20 10.52 -14.66
N LEU A 158 11.22 9.69 -14.83
CA LEU A 158 12.60 10.14 -14.92
C LEU A 158 12.83 11.02 -16.17
N GLU A 159 12.20 10.69 -17.30
CA GLU A 159 12.19 11.54 -18.49
C GLU A 159 11.48 12.87 -18.20
N ALA A 160 10.30 12.81 -17.58
CA ALA A 160 9.54 14.01 -17.21
C ALA A 160 10.31 14.92 -16.23
N LEU A 161 11.08 14.35 -15.30
CA LEU A 161 11.95 15.08 -14.37
C LEU A 161 13.11 15.78 -15.08
N GLN A 162 13.64 15.20 -16.16
CA GLN A 162 14.68 15.84 -16.95
C GLN A 162 14.19 17.14 -17.61
N GLU A 163 12.92 17.19 -18.02
CA GLU A 163 12.31 18.38 -18.63
C GLU A 163 11.83 19.39 -17.58
N ARG A 164 11.03 18.93 -16.61
CA ARG A 164 10.35 19.77 -15.62
C ARG A 164 11.27 20.27 -14.51
N LYS A 165 12.30 19.49 -14.14
CA LYS A 165 13.22 19.77 -13.02
C LYS A 165 12.55 19.90 -11.65
N VAL A 166 11.37 19.31 -11.45
CA VAL A 166 10.61 19.32 -10.19
C VAL A 166 10.00 17.95 -9.95
N LEU A 167 10.19 17.34 -8.78
CA LEU A 167 9.44 16.15 -8.37
C LEU A 167 8.11 16.56 -7.72
N ARG A 168 6.99 15.97 -8.13
CA ARG A 168 5.68 16.24 -7.54
C ARG A 168 5.30 15.08 -6.63
N CYS A 169 4.96 15.37 -5.38
CA CYS A 169 4.60 14.37 -4.39
C CYS A 169 3.17 14.58 -3.90
N GLY A 170 2.34 13.56 -4.01
CA GLY A 170 1.00 13.56 -3.42
C GLY A 170 1.10 13.47 -1.89
N ILE A 171 0.49 14.42 -1.19
CA ILE A 171 0.45 14.45 0.28
C ILE A 171 -0.99 14.61 0.78
N TYR A 172 -1.23 14.28 2.03
CA TYR A 172 -2.45 14.67 2.74
C TYR A 172 -2.10 15.09 4.17
N ASP A 173 -2.97 15.90 4.79
CA ASP A 173 -2.68 16.50 6.09
C ASP A 173 -2.63 15.45 7.20
N ARG A 174 -1.45 15.27 7.78
CA ARG A 174 -1.21 14.36 8.91
C ARG A 174 -0.02 14.83 9.74
N ARG A 175 -0.26 15.16 11.02
CA ARG A 175 0.81 15.63 11.94
C ARG A 175 1.96 14.61 12.01
N GLY A 176 3.19 15.10 11.89
CA GLY A 176 4.40 14.29 11.86
C GLY A 176 4.76 13.70 10.49
N PHE A 177 3.82 13.68 9.53
CA PHE A 177 4.03 13.12 8.19
C PHE A 177 4.05 14.22 7.13
N SER A 178 2.96 14.98 7.02
CA SER A 178 2.86 16.20 6.21
C SER A 178 1.88 17.15 6.87
N PHE A 179 2.39 18.21 7.50
CA PHE A 179 1.55 19.19 8.19
C PHE A 179 2.19 20.59 8.12
N PRO A 180 1.38 21.67 8.05
CA PRO A 180 1.91 23.02 8.19
C PRO A 180 2.59 23.21 9.55
N ASN A 181 3.81 23.75 9.53
CA ASN A 181 4.52 24.16 10.73
C ASN A 181 3.78 25.34 11.39
N ASP A 182 3.56 25.27 12.70
CA ASP A 182 2.77 26.27 13.43
C ASP A 182 3.42 27.68 13.43
N GLU A 183 4.74 27.78 13.22
CA GLU A 183 5.47 29.05 13.21
C GLU A 183 5.68 29.61 11.79
N THR A 184 6.08 28.78 10.83
CA THR A 184 6.44 29.21 9.47
C THR A 184 5.29 29.08 8.48
N ASN A 185 4.27 28.28 8.79
CA ASN A 185 3.21 27.86 7.88
C ASN A 185 3.72 27.10 6.63
N GLU A 186 5.01 26.73 6.59
CA GLU A 186 5.56 25.84 5.58
C GLU A 186 5.24 24.38 5.94
N ARG A 187 4.99 23.54 4.94
CA ARG A 187 4.71 22.12 5.17
C ARG A 187 5.98 21.35 5.49
N GLU A 188 5.96 20.59 6.57
CA GLU A 188 7.04 19.69 6.99
C GLU A 188 6.52 18.32 7.44
N GLY A 189 7.43 17.38 7.63
CA GLY A 189 7.13 16.07 8.19
C GLY A 189 7.92 14.94 7.53
N PHE A 190 7.71 13.72 8.03
CA PHE A 190 8.44 12.53 7.59
C PHE A 190 8.24 12.23 6.10
N GLU A 191 7.01 12.34 5.60
CA GLU A 191 6.66 12.12 4.20
C GLU A 191 7.14 13.24 3.27
N VAL A 192 7.20 14.47 3.79
CA VAL A 192 7.81 15.60 3.08
C VAL A 192 9.31 15.38 2.90
N ASP A 193 9.99 14.83 3.92
CA ASP A 193 11.41 14.50 3.81
C ASP A 193 11.67 13.31 2.88
N LEU A 194 10.81 12.29 2.84
CA LEU A 194 10.90 11.25 1.80
C LEU A 194 10.80 11.84 0.39
N CYS A 195 9.86 12.76 0.15
CA CYS A 195 9.73 13.46 -1.12
C CYS A 195 11.02 14.25 -1.48
N LYS A 196 11.59 14.99 -0.52
CA LYS A 196 12.86 15.71 -0.72
C LYS A 196 14.02 14.75 -1.02
N ALA A 197 14.09 13.60 -0.36
CA ALA A 197 15.13 12.60 -0.59
C ALA A 197 15.10 12.08 -2.03
N VAL A 198 13.92 11.71 -2.53
CA VAL A 198 13.74 11.27 -3.92
C VAL A 198 14.06 12.39 -4.90
N ALA A 199 13.60 13.62 -4.63
CA ALA A 199 13.88 14.78 -5.47
C ALA A 199 15.39 15.07 -5.54
N ALA A 200 16.09 15.03 -4.41
CA ALA A 200 17.53 15.24 -4.32
C ALA A 200 18.33 14.15 -5.02
N ALA A 201 17.90 12.89 -4.92
CA ALA A 201 18.51 11.78 -5.66
C ALA A 201 18.34 11.96 -7.18
N ALA A 202 17.14 12.31 -7.65
CA ALA A 202 16.84 12.42 -9.07
C ALA A 202 17.40 13.69 -9.74
N LEU A 203 17.40 14.82 -9.02
CA LEU A 203 17.69 16.16 -9.58
C LEU A 203 19.00 16.77 -9.06
N GLY A 204 19.64 16.15 -8.07
CA GLY A 204 20.88 16.60 -7.46
C GLY A 204 20.71 17.66 -6.36
N ARG A 205 21.81 18.31 -5.95
CA ARG A 205 21.82 19.26 -4.80
C ARG A 205 20.94 20.50 -4.96
N SER A 206 20.61 20.88 -6.18
CA SER A 206 19.70 22.00 -6.48
C SER A 206 18.31 21.50 -6.87
N TYR A 207 17.87 20.40 -6.25
CA TYR A 207 16.57 19.81 -6.49
C TYR A 207 15.42 20.79 -6.23
N SER A 208 14.31 20.53 -6.89
CA SER A 208 13.04 21.18 -6.63
C SER A 208 11.97 20.12 -6.48
N TYR A 209 11.01 20.37 -5.61
CA TYR A 209 9.87 19.50 -5.38
C TYR A 209 8.61 20.33 -5.17
N GLU A 210 7.46 19.74 -5.45
CA GLU A 210 6.14 20.31 -5.26
C GLU A 210 5.29 19.32 -4.47
N LEU A 211 4.58 19.82 -3.46
CA LEU A 211 3.64 19.03 -2.68
C LEU A 211 2.25 19.26 -3.26
N VAL A 212 1.62 18.19 -3.74
CA VAL A 212 0.28 18.20 -4.32
C VAL A 212 -0.70 17.72 -3.25
N PRO A 213 -1.58 18.60 -2.71
CA PRO A 213 -2.56 18.18 -1.70
C PRO A 213 -3.59 17.21 -2.28
N THR A 214 -3.85 16.16 -1.51
CA THR A 214 -4.79 15.08 -1.83
C THR A 214 -5.62 14.72 -0.59
N THR A 215 -6.56 13.80 -0.77
CA THR A 215 -7.40 13.23 0.28
C THR A 215 -7.37 11.72 0.25
N GLY A 216 -7.96 11.11 1.28
CA GLY A 216 -8.39 9.72 1.33
C GLY A 216 -8.93 9.18 -0.01
N ALA A 217 -9.84 9.94 -0.61
CA ALA A 217 -10.69 9.47 -1.69
C ALA A 217 -10.13 9.75 -3.10
N ASN A 218 -9.46 10.89 -3.30
CA ASN A 218 -9.07 11.34 -4.64
C ASN A 218 -7.59 11.09 -4.99
N ARG A 219 -6.75 10.63 -4.05
CA ARG A 219 -5.31 10.47 -4.31
C ARG A 219 -5.01 9.52 -5.47
N PHE A 220 -5.75 8.42 -5.61
CA PHE A 220 -5.51 7.42 -6.65
C PHE A 220 -5.87 7.94 -8.03
N GLU A 221 -7.01 8.62 -8.15
CA GLU A 221 -7.43 9.27 -9.41
C GLU A 221 -6.42 10.33 -9.84
N LYS A 222 -6.01 11.20 -8.92
CA LYS A 222 -4.99 12.23 -9.17
C LYS A 222 -3.65 11.64 -9.59
N HIS A 223 -3.23 10.53 -8.95
CA HIS A 223 -2.01 9.81 -9.32
C HIS A 223 -2.12 9.21 -10.73
N ALA A 224 -3.23 8.54 -11.04
CA ALA A 224 -3.50 7.95 -12.35
C ALA A 224 -3.54 9.02 -13.47
N ASN A 225 -4.02 10.23 -13.14
CA ASN A 225 -4.03 11.39 -14.04
C ASN A 225 -2.66 12.08 -14.17
N GLY A 226 -1.63 11.62 -13.44
CA GLY A 226 -0.29 12.19 -13.50
C GLY A 226 -0.15 13.56 -12.85
N GLU A 227 -1.04 13.92 -11.91
CA GLU A 227 -0.93 15.18 -11.15
C GLU A 227 0.32 15.21 -10.26
N PHE A 228 0.76 14.05 -9.78
CA PHE A 228 2.01 13.87 -9.04
C PHE A 228 2.69 12.56 -9.42
N ASP A 229 3.97 12.43 -9.05
CA ASP A 229 4.84 11.34 -9.51
C ASP A 229 4.94 10.20 -8.48
N THR A 230 4.86 10.51 -7.18
CA THR A 230 4.87 9.52 -6.08
C THR A 230 4.05 10.00 -4.89
N PHE A 231 3.63 9.09 -4.02
CA PHE A 231 2.94 9.39 -2.75
C PHE A 231 3.17 8.26 -1.74
N MET A 232 2.68 8.41 -0.51
CA MET A 232 2.84 7.41 0.55
C MET A 232 1.49 6.81 0.92
N ASN A 233 1.43 5.47 0.98
CA ASN A 233 0.18 4.75 1.26
C ASN A 233 0.44 3.28 1.63
N HIS A 234 -0.61 2.59 2.07
CA HIS A 234 -0.62 1.12 2.16
C HIS A 234 -0.61 0.46 0.77
N ARG A 235 -0.14 -0.79 0.70
CA ARG A 235 -0.15 -1.62 -0.53
C ARG A 235 -1.57 -1.83 -1.06
N LEU A 236 -1.74 -1.70 -2.38
CA LEU A 236 -3.01 -1.82 -3.11
C LEU A 236 -2.75 -2.37 -4.51
N ASP A 237 -3.72 -3.06 -5.10
CA ASP A 237 -3.55 -3.61 -6.45
C ASP A 237 -3.41 -2.50 -7.52
N GLY A 238 -2.60 -2.75 -8.56
CA GLY A 238 -2.43 -1.85 -9.70
C GLY A 238 -1.53 -0.63 -9.45
N LEU A 239 -0.65 -0.71 -8.45
CA LEU A 239 0.40 0.26 -8.18
C LEU A 239 1.69 -0.43 -7.70
N SER A 240 2.82 0.25 -7.88
CA SER A 240 4.14 -0.28 -7.49
C SER A 240 4.53 0.31 -6.14
N PHE A 241 5.15 -0.51 -5.30
CA PHE A 241 5.44 -0.15 -3.91
C PHE A 241 6.87 -0.47 -3.55
N SER A 242 7.50 0.47 -2.85
CA SER A 242 8.74 0.22 -2.13
C SER A 242 8.55 -0.86 -1.05
N THR A 243 9.67 -1.33 -0.48
CA THR A 243 9.69 -1.88 0.88
C THR A 243 9.00 -0.88 1.82
N PRO A 244 8.25 -1.33 2.85
CA PRO A 244 7.58 -0.40 3.74
C PRO A 244 8.57 0.56 4.40
N TYR A 245 8.32 1.87 4.30
CA TYR A 245 9.11 2.87 5.01
C TYR A 245 8.67 2.98 6.47
N LEU A 246 7.43 2.66 6.79
CA LEU A 246 6.91 2.70 8.16
C LEU A 246 5.91 1.56 8.36
N TYR A 247 6.14 0.78 9.40
CA TYR A 247 5.19 -0.17 9.94
C TYR A 247 4.40 0.52 11.05
N GLY A 248 3.08 0.39 10.95
CA GLY A 248 2.15 0.81 11.96
C GLY A 248 1.10 -0.25 12.22
N GLY A 249 0.05 0.18 12.90
CA GLY A 249 -1.13 -0.61 13.10
C GLY A 249 -2.11 0.09 14.04
N MET A 250 -3.38 -0.26 13.87
CA MET A 250 -4.50 0.33 14.57
C MET A 250 -4.43 -0.01 16.06
N THR A 251 -4.43 1.02 16.88
CA THR A 251 -4.58 0.94 18.34
C THR A 251 -5.84 1.72 18.76
N PHE A 252 -6.27 1.49 19.99
CA PHE A 252 -7.34 2.26 20.61
C PHE A 252 -6.73 3.21 21.65
N ASN A 253 -7.05 4.50 21.57
CA ASN A 253 -6.46 5.54 22.42
C ASN A 253 -7.56 6.40 23.03
N GLY A 254 -7.40 6.91 24.25
CA GLY A 254 -8.44 7.69 24.90
C GLY A 254 -8.49 7.48 26.41
N VAL A 255 -9.70 7.40 26.98
CA VAL A 255 -9.89 7.22 28.42
C VAL A 255 -9.33 5.85 28.85
N PRO A 256 -8.36 5.78 29.79
CA PRO A 256 -7.61 4.55 30.07
C PRO A 256 -8.44 3.31 30.39
N GLU A 257 -9.54 3.47 31.11
CA GLU A 257 -10.45 2.37 31.45
C GLU A 257 -11.08 1.74 30.19
N PHE A 258 -11.56 2.57 29.27
CA PHE A 258 -12.17 2.12 28.02
C PHE A 258 -11.14 1.68 26.98
N VAL A 259 -9.92 2.21 27.04
CA VAL A 259 -8.79 1.70 26.23
C VAL A 259 -8.46 0.26 26.62
N ASN A 260 -8.40 -0.07 27.92
CA ASN A 260 -8.21 -1.47 28.35
C ASN A 260 -9.37 -2.36 27.89
N CYS A 261 -10.62 -1.87 27.98
CA CYS A 261 -11.77 -2.58 27.42
C CYS A 261 -11.64 -2.84 25.92
N ALA A 262 -11.09 -1.87 25.18
CA ALA A 262 -10.87 -1.99 23.75
C ALA A 262 -9.76 -3.02 23.45
N ASP A 263 -8.64 -2.98 24.17
CA ASP A 263 -7.55 -3.97 24.08
C ASP A 263 -8.04 -5.39 24.39
N GLU A 264 -8.98 -5.54 25.33
CA GLU A 264 -9.60 -6.82 25.71
C GLU A 264 -10.80 -7.22 24.83
N LEU A 265 -11.16 -6.41 23.81
CA LEU A 265 -12.32 -6.61 22.94
C LEU A 265 -13.64 -6.80 23.70
N SER A 266 -13.82 -6.03 24.79
CA SER A 266 -14.97 -6.13 25.68
C SER A 266 -15.87 -4.90 25.60
N ALA A 267 -17.18 -5.14 25.47
CA ALA A 267 -18.24 -4.11 25.50
C ALA A 267 -19.35 -4.46 26.51
N VAL A 268 -19.00 -5.21 27.57
CA VAL A 268 -19.95 -5.71 28.57
C VAL A 268 -19.46 -5.41 30.00
N GLY A 269 -20.36 -5.49 30.98
CA GLY A 269 -20.02 -5.22 32.38
C GLY A 269 -19.51 -3.79 32.56
N ASP A 270 -18.32 -3.64 33.13
CA ASP A 270 -17.67 -2.35 33.33
C ASP A 270 -17.31 -1.69 31.97
N CYS A 271 -17.20 -2.47 30.90
CA CYS A 271 -16.95 -1.99 29.54
C CYS A 271 -18.22 -1.64 28.73
N ALA A 272 -19.42 -1.76 29.31
CA ALA A 272 -20.67 -1.53 28.59
C ALA A 272 -20.84 -0.08 28.06
N GLY A 273 -20.08 0.87 28.62
CA GLY A 273 -20.09 2.27 28.21
C GLY A 273 -19.07 2.63 27.12
N ILE A 274 -18.35 1.68 26.53
CA ILE A 274 -17.35 1.98 25.50
C ILE A 274 -18.01 2.61 24.25
N LEU A 275 -17.45 3.71 23.79
CA LEU A 275 -17.86 4.43 22.59
C LEU A 275 -16.60 4.83 21.81
N ILE A 276 -16.48 4.33 20.59
CA ILE A 276 -15.27 4.39 19.77
C ILE A 276 -15.51 5.38 18.62
N CYS A 277 -14.80 6.50 18.62
CA CYS A 277 -14.69 7.40 17.48
C CYS A 277 -13.94 6.70 16.33
N SER A 278 -14.59 6.64 15.18
CA SER A 278 -14.15 5.82 14.04
C SER A 278 -14.33 6.58 12.72
N ILE A 279 -13.22 6.80 12.03
CA ILE A 279 -13.18 7.56 10.78
C ILE A 279 -13.78 6.71 9.65
N LEU A 280 -14.90 7.16 9.09
CA LEU A 280 -15.61 6.44 8.03
C LEU A 280 -14.73 6.27 6.78
N GLY A 281 -14.80 5.10 6.14
CA GLY A 281 -14.09 4.84 4.88
C GLY A 281 -12.63 4.43 5.04
N THR A 282 -12.18 4.19 6.29
CA THR A 282 -10.84 3.65 6.59
C THR A 282 -10.88 2.13 6.77
N THR A 283 -9.76 1.46 6.53
CA THR A 283 -9.58 0.04 6.90
C THR A 283 -9.76 -0.20 8.40
N TRP A 284 -9.40 0.80 9.22
CA TRP A 284 -9.64 0.82 10.66
C TRP A 284 -11.14 0.78 11.00
N TYR A 285 -11.98 1.50 10.26
CA TYR A 285 -13.43 1.42 10.46
C TYR A 285 -13.97 0.02 10.16
N ASP A 286 -13.53 -0.59 9.06
CA ASP A 286 -13.91 -1.96 8.72
C ASP A 286 -13.48 -2.93 9.84
N THR A 287 -12.25 -2.78 10.36
CA THR A 287 -11.74 -3.59 11.47
C THR A 287 -12.54 -3.37 12.77
N THR A 288 -12.78 -2.12 13.18
CA THR A 288 -13.57 -1.81 14.39
C THR A 288 -15.00 -2.34 14.30
N LYS A 289 -15.60 -2.35 13.09
CA LYS A 289 -16.93 -2.91 12.85
C LYS A 289 -16.97 -4.43 13.01
N GLU A 290 -15.87 -5.12 12.73
CA GLU A 290 -15.75 -6.56 12.99
C GLU A 290 -15.54 -6.86 14.47
N LEU A 291 -14.82 -5.99 15.18
CA LEU A 291 -14.44 -6.17 16.58
C LEU A 291 -15.55 -5.75 17.57
N PHE A 292 -16.35 -4.73 17.25
CA PHE A 292 -17.33 -4.15 18.17
C PHE A 292 -18.75 -4.07 17.59
N PRO A 293 -19.80 -4.14 18.43
CA PRO A 293 -21.16 -3.88 18.00
C PRO A 293 -21.30 -2.47 17.41
N ALA A 294 -22.12 -2.33 16.36
CA ALA A 294 -22.36 -1.04 15.71
C ALA A 294 -22.86 0.07 16.67
N SER A 295 -23.52 -0.30 17.78
CA SER A 295 -23.96 0.64 18.82
C SER A 295 -22.81 1.29 19.61
N ASN A 296 -21.61 0.73 19.56
CA ASN A 296 -20.42 1.25 20.24
C ASN A 296 -19.56 2.13 19.31
N ILE A 297 -19.95 2.30 18.05
CA ILE A 297 -19.15 3.02 17.04
C ILE A 297 -19.78 4.38 16.79
N VAL A 298 -18.98 5.43 16.97
CA VAL A 298 -19.31 6.83 16.68
C VAL A 298 -18.57 7.22 15.41
N LEU A 299 -19.30 7.41 14.31
CA LEU A 299 -18.71 7.79 13.03
C LEU A 299 -18.17 9.22 13.06
N THR A 300 -16.98 9.41 12.50
CA THR A 300 -16.33 10.72 12.35
C THR A 300 -15.77 10.87 10.94
N LYS A 301 -15.59 12.12 10.49
CA LYS A 301 -15.09 12.44 9.15
C LYS A 301 -13.56 12.45 9.07
N ASP A 302 -12.88 12.84 10.14
CA ASP A 302 -11.44 13.02 10.21
C ASP A 302 -10.91 12.95 11.66
N GLN A 303 -9.60 13.08 11.82
CA GLN A 303 -8.91 13.10 13.12
C GLN A 303 -9.43 14.22 14.02
N GLY A 304 -9.59 15.43 13.47
CA GLY A 304 -10.02 16.61 14.23
C GLY A 304 -11.41 16.42 14.85
N GLU A 305 -12.37 15.89 14.09
CA GLU A 305 -13.70 15.55 14.62
C GLU A 305 -13.62 14.42 15.66
N SER A 306 -12.75 13.43 15.45
CA SER A 306 -12.56 12.32 16.41
C SER A 306 -12.07 12.83 17.77
N ILE A 307 -11.09 13.74 17.74
CA ILE A 307 -10.55 14.36 18.96
C ILE A 307 -11.59 15.31 19.59
N GLN A 308 -12.31 16.10 18.80
CA GLN A 308 -13.37 16.97 19.33
C GLN A 308 -14.50 16.16 19.98
N ASN A 309 -14.89 15.02 19.40
CA ASN A 309 -15.90 14.15 19.96
C ASN A 309 -15.43 13.45 21.24
N LEU A 310 -14.12 13.18 21.39
CA LEU A 310 -13.54 12.75 22.67
C LEU A 310 -13.62 13.86 23.72
N ILE A 311 -13.27 15.10 23.36
CA ILE A 311 -13.36 16.29 24.25
C ILE A 311 -14.80 16.52 24.71
N ASP A 312 -15.75 16.43 23.80
CA ASP A 312 -17.18 16.61 24.07
C ASP A 312 -17.79 15.43 24.86
N GLY A 313 -17.05 14.33 25.06
CA GLY A 313 -17.52 13.11 25.71
C GLY A 313 -18.54 12.31 24.88
N LYS A 314 -18.61 12.53 23.57
CA LYS A 314 -19.46 11.76 22.63
C LYS A 314 -18.88 10.36 22.38
N CYS A 315 -17.56 10.23 22.47
CA CYS A 315 -16.85 8.96 22.51
C CYS A 315 -15.81 9.00 23.65
N ASN A 316 -15.31 7.84 24.08
CA ASN A 316 -14.28 7.72 25.11
C ASN A 316 -13.01 7.02 24.61
N VAL A 317 -13.04 6.51 23.39
CA VAL A 317 -11.93 5.88 22.69
C VAL A 317 -11.90 6.41 21.26
N ILE A 318 -10.71 6.59 20.70
CA ILE A 318 -10.43 6.93 19.31
C ILE A 318 -9.69 5.73 18.70
N GLN A 319 -10.17 5.25 17.57
CA GLN A 319 -9.41 4.31 16.75
C GLN A 319 -8.37 5.06 15.91
N GLY A 320 -7.22 4.45 15.66
CA GLY A 320 -6.27 4.91 14.67
C GLY A 320 -4.90 4.30 14.87
N GLU A 321 -3.97 4.58 13.97
CA GLU A 321 -2.59 4.19 14.19
C GLU A 321 -1.99 4.88 15.42
N GLN A 322 -0.89 4.34 15.95
CA GLN A 322 -0.24 4.84 17.16
C GLN A 322 0.10 6.34 17.11
N TYR A 323 0.37 6.86 15.91
CA TYR A 323 0.69 8.25 15.62
C TYR A 323 -0.52 9.12 15.23
N GLU A 324 -1.72 8.54 15.11
CA GLU A 324 -2.95 9.26 14.76
C GLU A 324 -3.52 10.03 15.97
N ALA A 325 -3.54 9.39 17.15
CA ALA A 325 -3.99 10.04 18.38
C ALA A 325 -3.00 9.80 19.54
N PRO A 326 -1.73 10.21 19.43
CA PRO A 326 -0.85 10.21 20.59
C PRO A 326 -1.26 11.32 21.56
N GLU A 327 -0.90 11.15 22.84
CA GLU A 327 -1.32 12.07 23.90
C GLU A 327 -0.97 13.52 23.56
N VAL A 328 0.25 13.79 23.08
CA VAL A 328 0.70 15.16 22.74
C VAL A 328 -0.19 15.83 21.70
N VAL A 329 -0.68 15.09 20.70
CA VAL A 329 -1.58 15.61 19.67
C VAL A 329 -2.92 15.95 20.31
N VAL A 330 -3.51 15.02 21.06
CA VAL A 330 -4.81 15.22 21.72
C VAL A 330 -4.78 16.35 22.75
N ARG A 331 -3.67 16.54 23.48
CA ARG A 331 -3.45 17.72 24.34
C ARG A 331 -3.39 19.03 23.55
N GLY A 332 -2.77 19.01 22.37
CA GLY A 332 -2.70 20.17 21.47
C GLY A 332 -4.08 20.66 21.01
N PHE A 333 -5.06 19.76 20.91
CA PHE A 333 -6.47 20.09 20.64
C PHE A 333 -7.25 20.54 21.89
N GLY A 334 -6.65 20.53 23.09
CA GLY A 334 -7.25 21.03 24.32
C GLY A 334 -7.93 19.96 25.19
N TYR A 335 -7.75 18.67 24.92
CA TYR A 335 -8.22 17.62 25.83
C TYR A 335 -7.40 17.59 27.12
N ASP A 336 -8.03 17.78 28.26
CA ASP A 336 -7.39 17.83 29.59
C ASP A 336 -7.69 16.59 30.47
N GLY A 337 -8.52 15.66 29.98
CA GLY A 337 -8.93 14.47 30.70
C GLY A 337 -7.86 13.37 30.78
N PRO A 338 -8.11 12.29 31.55
CA PRO A 338 -7.26 11.10 31.56
C PRO A 338 -7.07 10.54 30.14
N TYR A 339 -5.83 10.17 29.81
CA TYR A 339 -5.48 9.63 28.50
C TYR A 339 -4.59 8.40 28.64
N GLY A 340 -4.79 7.43 27.76
CA GLY A 340 -4.02 6.21 27.66
C GLY A 340 -3.97 5.73 26.21
N GLN A 341 -2.89 5.04 25.88
CA GLN A 341 -2.66 4.42 24.58
C GLN A 341 -2.78 2.91 24.71
N GLY A 342 -3.49 2.30 23.77
CA GLY A 342 -3.65 0.85 23.67
C GLY A 342 -2.30 0.16 23.44
N LYS A 343 -2.22 -1.09 23.90
CA LYS A 343 -1.00 -1.90 23.80
C LYS A 343 -1.08 -2.95 22.71
N THR A 344 -2.27 -3.17 22.17
CA THR A 344 -2.52 -4.16 21.14
C THR A 344 -2.72 -3.46 19.81
N SER A 345 -1.94 -3.87 18.81
CA SER A 345 -2.23 -3.53 17.43
C SER A 345 -3.24 -4.52 16.86
N PHE A 346 -4.31 -4.02 16.27
CA PHE A 346 -5.40 -4.81 15.68
C PHE A 346 -5.29 -4.95 14.17
N THR A 347 -4.44 -4.15 13.53
CA THR A 347 -4.10 -4.26 12.12
C THR A 347 -2.59 -4.33 11.95
N LYS A 348 -2.17 -4.66 10.74
CA LYS A 348 -0.78 -4.58 10.28
C LYS A 348 -0.76 -3.59 9.14
N ASP A 349 -0.17 -2.42 9.36
CA ASP A 349 -0.27 -1.31 8.41
C ASP A 349 1.11 -0.95 7.86
N PRO A 350 1.67 -1.75 6.92
CA PRO A 350 2.91 -1.40 6.24
C PRO A 350 2.64 -0.26 5.25
N LEU A 351 3.21 0.91 5.51
CA LEU A 351 3.19 2.08 4.64
C LEU A 351 4.41 2.06 3.73
N ALA A 352 4.20 2.23 2.43
CA ALA A 352 5.22 2.25 1.40
C ALA A 352 5.13 3.53 0.56
N MET A 353 6.23 3.85 -0.13
CA MET A 353 6.20 4.83 -1.21
C MET A 353 5.63 4.17 -2.46
N VAL A 354 4.80 4.92 -3.17
CA VAL A 354 3.99 4.41 -4.27
C VAL A 354 4.41 5.07 -5.58
N THR A 355 4.56 4.25 -6.60
CA THR A 355 4.83 4.65 -7.98
C THR A 355 3.81 3.99 -8.92
N ARG A 356 3.88 4.33 -10.21
CA ARG A 356 3.05 3.66 -11.23
C ARG A 356 3.67 2.30 -11.57
N ASP A 357 2.81 1.33 -11.88
CA ASP A 357 3.21 -0.04 -12.22
C ASP A 357 4.04 -0.15 -13.50
N GLY A 358 3.79 0.67 -14.51
CA GLY A 358 4.57 0.71 -15.75
C GLY A 358 5.80 1.62 -15.73
N ASP A 359 6.38 1.93 -14.56
CA ASP A 359 7.55 2.83 -14.44
C ASP A 359 8.69 2.23 -13.58
N PRO A 360 9.31 1.12 -14.04
CA PRO A 360 10.33 0.37 -13.30
C PRO A 360 11.49 1.19 -12.78
N GLU A 361 12.06 2.02 -13.64
CA GLU A 361 13.27 2.77 -13.34
C GLU A 361 13.01 3.78 -12.22
N PHE A 362 11.82 4.37 -12.20
CA PHE A 362 11.41 5.27 -11.13
C PHE A 362 11.06 4.52 -9.84
N ALA A 363 10.41 3.36 -9.93
CA ALA A 363 10.16 2.49 -8.77
C ALA A 363 11.47 2.07 -8.09
N ALA A 364 12.46 1.62 -8.88
CA ALA A 364 13.79 1.28 -8.41
C ALA A 364 14.50 2.49 -7.78
N LEU A 365 14.43 3.68 -8.41
CA LEU A 365 14.97 4.90 -7.80
C LEU A 365 14.39 5.13 -6.39
N VAL A 366 13.06 5.04 -6.26
CA VAL A 366 12.34 5.25 -5.00
C VAL A 366 12.72 4.22 -3.94
N GLU A 367 12.78 2.93 -4.31
CA GLU A 367 13.21 1.84 -3.41
C GLU A 367 14.62 2.08 -2.86
N TRP A 368 15.58 2.41 -3.73
CA TRP A 368 16.96 2.53 -3.29
C TRP A 368 17.29 3.84 -2.60
N VAL A 369 16.49 4.88 -2.79
CA VAL A 369 16.51 6.04 -1.90
C VAL A 369 16.13 5.60 -0.48
N LEU A 370 15.07 4.80 -0.30
CA LEU A 370 14.71 4.28 1.02
C LEU A 370 15.80 3.38 1.61
N GLN A 371 16.30 2.42 0.84
CA GLN A 371 17.37 1.52 1.29
C GLN A 371 18.63 2.29 1.70
N THR A 372 18.95 3.39 1.00
CA THR A 372 20.05 4.30 1.35
C THR A 372 19.82 4.97 2.69
N LEU A 373 18.61 5.51 2.93
CA LEU A 373 18.28 6.17 4.20
C LEU A 373 18.39 5.19 5.38
N LEU A 374 17.96 3.94 5.19
CA LEU A 374 18.03 2.87 6.18
C LEU A 374 19.47 2.37 6.41
N LEU A 375 20.24 2.17 5.34
CA LEU A 375 21.64 1.74 5.43
C LEU A 375 22.51 2.81 6.08
N ALA A 376 22.30 4.09 5.74
CA ALA A 376 23.00 5.19 6.38
C ALA A 376 22.75 5.24 7.89
N GLU A 377 21.53 4.93 8.35
CA GLU A 377 21.25 4.79 9.78
C GLU A 377 22.07 3.64 10.39
N LYS A 378 22.03 2.45 9.77
CA LYS A 378 22.79 1.28 10.22
C LYS A 378 24.30 1.55 10.32
N GLU A 379 24.84 2.34 9.40
CA GLU A 379 26.25 2.70 9.34
C GLU A 379 26.59 3.97 10.14
N ASN A 380 25.62 4.60 10.80
CA ASN A 380 25.76 5.88 11.51
C ASN A 380 26.26 7.03 10.62
N ILE A 381 25.90 7.01 9.33
CA ILE A 381 26.11 8.10 8.39
C ILE A 381 24.95 9.09 8.56
N THR A 382 25.27 10.34 8.84
CA THR A 382 24.29 11.41 9.12
C THR A 382 24.21 12.40 7.96
N MET A 383 23.26 13.34 8.03
CA MET A 383 23.21 14.50 7.12
C MET A 383 24.57 15.22 7.01
N MET A 384 25.30 15.36 8.13
CA MET A 384 26.60 16.05 8.17
C MET A 384 27.74 15.26 7.54
N THR A 385 27.60 13.95 7.43
CA THR A 385 28.61 13.04 6.87
C THR A 385 28.09 12.34 5.62
N ALA A 386 27.10 12.92 4.94
CA ALA A 386 26.48 12.34 3.75
C ALA A 386 27.50 12.05 2.64
N ASP A 387 28.57 12.84 2.57
CA ASP A 387 29.69 12.67 1.62
C ASP A 387 30.56 11.44 1.90
N THR A 388 30.43 10.80 3.06
CA THR A 388 31.13 9.53 3.37
C THR A 388 30.39 8.30 2.90
N PHE A 389 29.11 8.44 2.46
CA PHE A 389 28.36 7.33 1.88
C PHE A 389 28.98 6.93 0.54
N ALA A 390 28.92 5.63 0.22
CA ALA A 390 29.45 5.11 -1.03
C ALA A 390 28.86 5.87 -2.23
N GLU A 391 29.73 6.31 -3.13
CA GLU A 391 29.28 6.94 -4.37
C GLU A 391 28.44 5.93 -5.17
N SER A 392 27.32 6.38 -5.74
CA SER A 392 26.54 5.53 -6.62
C SER A 392 27.28 5.34 -7.94
N THR A 393 26.99 4.25 -8.61
CA THR A 393 27.32 4.07 -10.02
C THR A 393 26.51 5.07 -10.87
N ASP A 394 26.97 5.35 -12.10
CA ASP A 394 26.59 6.49 -12.96
C ASP A 394 25.10 6.56 -13.43
N PHE A 395 24.15 5.85 -12.81
CA PHE A 395 22.77 5.67 -13.28
C PHE A 395 21.92 6.96 -13.25
N PHE A 396 21.82 7.61 -12.09
CA PHE A 396 21.13 8.92 -11.94
C PHE A 396 22.10 10.05 -11.53
N GLY A 397 23.40 9.78 -11.67
CA GLY A 397 24.48 10.65 -11.24
C GLY A 397 25.20 10.07 -10.02
N LYS A 398 26.53 10.15 -10.05
CA LYS A 398 27.48 9.61 -9.06
C LYS A 398 27.19 9.89 -7.58
N ASP A 399 26.47 10.98 -7.33
CA ASP A 399 26.24 11.50 -5.98
C ASP A 399 24.79 11.32 -5.52
N MET A 400 23.94 10.53 -6.21
CA MET A 400 22.48 10.50 -5.94
C MET A 400 22.15 10.16 -4.48
N PHE A 401 22.80 9.14 -3.91
CA PHE A 401 22.61 8.72 -2.53
C PHE A 401 23.11 9.77 -1.53
N GLN A 402 24.26 10.36 -1.82
CA GLN A 402 24.82 11.45 -1.02
C GLN A 402 23.92 12.70 -1.06
N ASN A 403 23.28 12.97 -2.19
CA ASN A 403 22.35 14.10 -2.34
C ASN A 403 21.08 13.88 -1.51
N ALA A 404 20.51 12.66 -1.53
CA ALA A 404 19.39 12.30 -0.67
C ALA A 404 19.74 12.49 0.82
N LEU A 405 20.87 11.91 1.27
CA LEU A 405 21.33 12.03 2.65
C LEU A 405 21.67 13.47 3.05
N ALA A 406 22.28 14.25 2.15
CA ALA A 406 22.57 15.66 2.41
C ALA A 406 21.30 16.51 2.51
N ALA A 407 20.22 16.11 1.83
CA ALA A 407 18.94 16.82 1.88
C ALA A 407 18.18 16.56 3.19
N VAL A 408 18.17 15.32 3.68
CA VAL A 408 17.27 14.93 4.80
C VAL A 408 17.91 14.17 5.96
N GLY A 409 19.15 13.70 5.82
CA GLY A 409 19.82 12.82 6.78
C GLY A 409 19.45 11.36 6.56
N ASN A 410 19.80 10.50 7.51
CA ASN A 410 19.38 9.10 7.50
C ASN A 410 17.94 8.91 8.02
N TYR A 411 17.43 7.68 7.92
CA TYR A 411 16.07 7.33 8.36
C TYR A 411 15.83 7.67 9.85
N GLY A 412 16.78 7.34 10.72
CA GLY A 412 16.70 7.62 12.15
C GLY A 412 16.64 9.12 12.48
N GLU A 413 17.38 9.96 11.74
CA GLU A 413 17.31 11.42 11.84
C GLU A 413 15.94 11.95 11.42
N MET A 414 15.39 11.46 10.31
CA MET A 414 14.04 11.81 9.85
C MET A 414 12.98 11.43 10.88
N TYR A 415 13.06 10.20 11.42
CA TYR A 415 12.12 9.72 12.42
C TYR A 415 12.21 10.55 13.70
N THR A 416 13.43 10.82 14.17
CA THR A 416 13.69 11.60 15.39
C THR A 416 13.15 13.02 15.26
N ARG A 417 13.30 13.64 14.09
CA ARG A 417 12.85 15.01 13.85
C ARG A 417 11.32 15.13 13.81
N HIS A 418 10.63 14.15 13.22
CA HIS A 418 9.21 14.29 12.88
C HIS A 418 8.25 13.40 13.66
N LEU A 419 8.60 12.12 13.87
CA LEU A 419 7.71 11.13 14.47
C LEU A 419 8.00 10.90 15.95
N ALA A 420 9.27 10.86 16.37
CA ALA A 420 9.62 10.60 17.78
C ALA A 420 8.97 11.56 18.80
N PRO A 421 8.75 12.86 18.51
CA PRO A 421 8.04 13.75 19.43
C PRO A 421 6.57 13.36 19.68
N ILE A 422 5.96 12.64 18.74
CA ILE A 422 4.56 12.21 18.82
C ILE A 422 4.40 10.72 19.12
N SER A 423 5.31 9.88 18.63
CA SER A 423 5.31 8.42 18.78
C SER A 423 6.75 7.93 18.83
N PRO A 424 7.31 7.63 20.02
CA PRO A 424 8.63 7.05 20.13
C PRO A 424 8.74 5.72 19.38
N ARG A 425 9.91 5.45 18.81
CA ARG A 425 10.22 4.24 18.02
C ARG A 425 10.46 3.02 18.93
N LEU A 426 9.42 2.52 19.59
CA LEU A 426 9.50 1.43 20.58
C LEU A 426 9.92 0.08 19.95
N GLU A 427 11.16 -0.04 19.47
CA GLU A 427 11.72 -1.16 18.68
C GLU A 427 11.08 -1.38 17.30
N ILE A 428 9.80 -1.03 17.10
CA ILE A 428 9.17 -1.04 15.77
C ILE A 428 9.88 -0.06 14.84
N ASN A 429 10.04 -0.43 13.57
CA ASN A 429 10.76 0.34 12.57
C ASN A 429 12.25 0.54 12.85
N ASP A 430 12.83 0.10 13.96
CA ASP A 430 14.29 0.16 14.18
C ASP A 430 15.05 -0.64 13.12
N ILE A 431 16.36 -0.41 13.01
CA ILE A 431 17.21 -1.27 12.17
C ILE A 431 17.33 -2.63 12.85
N ASN A 432 16.94 -3.69 12.13
CA ASN A 432 17.18 -5.06 12.54
C ASN A 432 18.67 -5.38 12.45
N ASP A 433 19.27 -5.71 13.59
CA ASP A 433 20.69 -6.08 13.68
C ASP A 433 20.97 -7.53 13.27
N GLY A 434 19.93 -8.30 12.95
CA GLY A 434 19.98 -9.72 12.57
C GLY A 434 20.12 -10.68 13.74
N GLU A 435 20.15 -10.19 14.98
CA GLU A 435 20.43 -10.98 16.18
C GLU A 435 19.26 -10.96 17.18
N THR A 436 18.48 -9.87 17.19
CA THR A 436 17.45 -9.60 18.21
C THR A 436 16.09 -10.21 17.89
N THR A 437 15.59 -10.04 16.66
CA THR A 437 14.27 -10.51 16.22
C THR A 437 14.35 -11.17 14.84
N GLY A 438 13.32 -11.95 14.48
CA GLY A 438 13.17 -12.43 13.10
C GLY A 438 12.79 -11.32 12.12
N LEU A 439 13.06 -11.52 10.82
CA LEU A 439 12.69 -10.57 9.77
C LEU A 439 11.42 -11.00 9.02
N LEU A 440 11.09 -12.30 9.01
CA LEU A 440 9.93 -12.78 8.27
C LEU A 440 8.65 -12.24 8.88
N TYR A 441 7.90 -11.46 8.10
CA TYR A 441 6.69 -10.80 8.54
C TYR A 441 5.64 -10.89 7.43
N SER A 442 4.46 -11.44 7.71
CA SER A 442 3.41 -11.48 6.70
C SER A 442 2.70 -10.12 6.59
N HIS A 443 2.56 -9.62 5.37
CA HIS A 443 1.68 -8.49 5.07
C HIS A 443 0.21 -8.95 5.10
N PRO A 444 -0.74 -8.05 5.45
CA PRO A 444 -2.15 -8.36 5.33
C PRO A 444 -2.51 -8.80 3.92
N LEU A 445 -3.35 -9.83 3.80
CA LEU A 445 -3.88 -10.28 2.51
C LEU A 445 -4.92 -9.32 1.91
N GLY A 446 -5.30 -8.27 2.62
CA GLY A 446 -6.28 -7.29 2.17
C GLY A 446 -7.68 -7.89 1.94
N LYS A 447 -8.42 -7.33 0.97
CA LYS A 447 -9.78 -7.75 0.61
C LYS A 447 -9.77 -8.93 -0.34
N VAL A 448 -9.64 -10.13 0.21
CA VAL A 448 -9.51 -11.41 -0.52
C VAL A 448 -10.74 -11.80 -1.36
N ASP A 449 -11.91 -11.20 -1.10
CA ASP A 449 -13.17 -11.47 -1.79
C ASP A 449 -13.31 -10.70 -3.12
N THR A 450 -12.46 -9.70 -3.36
CA THR A 450 -12.43 -8.93 -4.61
C THR A 450 -12.08 -9.85 -5.78
N VAL A 451 -12.88 -9.78 -6.86
CA VAL A 451 -12.67 -10.57 -8.09
C VAL A 451 -11.88 -9.73 -9.08
N GLY A 452 -10.64 -10.11 -9.36
CA GLY A 452 -9.82 -9.48 -10.39
C GLY A 452 -10.01 -10.09 -11.79
N PRO A 453 -9.31 -9.57 -12.81
CA PRO A 453 -9.60 -9.81 -14.23
C PRO A 453 -9.33 -11.24 -14.74
N GLY A 454 -8.77 -12.12 -13.91
CA GLY A 454 -8.33 -13.45 -14.36
C GLY A 454 -7.01 -13.42 -15.13
N PRO A 455 -6.48 -14.59 -15.54
CA PRO A 455 -5.24 -14.66 -16.31
C PRO A 455 -5.29 -13.82 -17.59
N ILE A 456 -4.30 -12.94 -17.78
CA ILE A 456 -4.16 -12.13 -19.00
C ILE A 456 -3.81 -13.05 -20.18
N ASN A 457 -4.51 -12.91 -21.30
CA ASN A 457 -4.26 -13.70 -22.50
C ASN A 457 -2.84 -13.45 -23.01
N GLY A 458 -2.06 -14.51 -23.16
CA GLY A 458 -0.67 -14.45 -23.56
C GLY A 458 0.30 -14.13 -22.43
N GLY A 459 -0.17 -13.77 -21.22
CA GLY A 459 0.67 -13.57 -20.03
C GLY A 459 1.24 -14.89 -19.49
N VAL A 460 2.19 -14.81 -18.55
CA VAL A 460 2.92 -15.96 -17.99
C VAL A 460 1.97 -16.97 -17.37
N ILE A 461 0.97 -16.53 -16.60
CA ILE A 461 -0.04 -17.41 -16.01
C ILE A 461 -0.78 -18.21 -17.09
N ASP A 462 -1.28 -17.54 -18.12
CA ASP A 462 -1.97 -18.18 -19.25
C ASP A 462 -1.03 -19.15 -19.99
N ARG A 463 0.23 -18.75 -20.26
CA ARG A 463 1.23 -19.62 -20.89
C ARG A 463 1.53 -20.87 -20.04
N ILE A 464 1.61 -20.74 -18.71
CA ILE A 464 1.81 -21.88 -17.80
C ILE A 464 0.60 -22.81 -17.84
N LEU A 465 -0.62 -22.28 -17.77
CA LEU A 465 -1.86 -23.06 -17.86
C LEU A 465 -1.95 -23.82 -19.20
N GLN A 466 -1.57 -23.18 -20.31
CA GLN A 466 -1.58 -23.81 -21.64
C GLN A 466 -0.54 -24.92 -21.79
N LYS A 467 0.70 -24.72 -21.29
CA LYS A 467 1.77 -25.71 -21.40
C LYS A 467 1.70 -26.81 -20.34
N GLY A 468 1.03 -26.55 -19.21
CA GLY A 468 0.78 -27.52 -18.14
C GLY A 468 1.96 -27.77 -17.20
N PHE A 469 3.00 -26.94 -17.24
CA PHE A 469 4.15 -27.00 -16.33
C PHE A 469 4.78 -25.61 -16.13
N LEU A 470 5.36 -25.37 -14.96
CA LEU A 470 6.17 -24.18 -14.66
C LEU A 470 7.63 -24.42 -15.09
N ARG A 471 8.29 -23.46 -15.72
CA ARG A 471 9.74 -23.48 -15.94
C ARG A 471 10.43 -22.67 -14.85
N CYS A 472 11.12 -23.34 -13.94
CA CYS A 472 11.80 -22.69 -12.83
C CYS A 472 13.32 -22.74 -13.05
N GLY A 473 13.96 -21.57 -13.13
CA GLY A 473 15.41 -21.43 -13.10
C GLY A 473 15.91 -21.51 -11.67
N ILE A 474 16.96 -22.30 -11.44
CA ILE A 474 17.66 -22.40 -10.15
C ILE A 474 19.17 -22.54 -10.39
N THR A 475 19.96 -22.15 -9.39
CA THR A 475 21.41 -22.38 -9.43
C THR A 475 21.76 -23.88 -9.37
N SER A 476 22.91 -24.23 -9.95
CA SER A 476 23.51 -25.57 -9.90
C SER A 476 24.31 -25.82 -8.63
N ASP A 477 24.40 -24.81 -7.74
CA ASP A 477 25.02 -24.98 -6.43
C ASP A 477 24.33 -26.12 -5.66
N LYS A 478 25.11 -26.81 -4.82
CA LYS A 478 24.65 -27.94 -3.99
C LYS A 478 24.36 -27.53 -2.56
N LYS A 479 24.15 -26.23 -2.32
CA LYS A 479 23.77 -25.72 -1.01
C LYS A 479 22.34 -26.15 -0.67
N GLU A 480 22.10 -26.38 0.61
CA GLU A 480 20.76 -26.73 1.12
C GLU A 480 19.73 -25.65 0.77
N ARG A 481 20.13 -24.37 0.74
CA ARG A 481 19.29 -23.26 0.24
C ARG A 481 18.66 -23.53 -1.14
N VAL A 482 19.36 -24.20 -2.05
CA VAL A 482 18.83 -24.50 -3.40
C VAL A 482 17.64 -25.46 -3.34
N GLU A 483 17.58 -26.32 -2.32
CA GLU A 483 16.41 -27.16 -2.10
C GLU A 483 15.23 -26.36 -1.52
N LEU A 484 15.48 -25.24 -0.83
CA LEU A 484 14.41 -24.29 -0.47
C LEU A 484 13.87 -23.57 -1.72
N ASP A 485 14.74 -23.18 -2.65
CA ASP A 485 14.35 -22.60 -3.94
C ASP A 485 13.44 -23.56 -4.72
N VAL A 486 13.76 -24.86 -4.71
CA VAL A 486 12.93 -25.94 -5.30
C VAL A 486 11.54 -26.00 -4.66
N GLU A 487 11.43 -25.87 -3.34
CA GLU A 487 10.14 -25.87 -2.64
C GLU A 487 9.28 -24.66 -3.05
N PHE A 488 9.86 -23.47 -3.23
CA PHE A 488 9.13 -22.32 -3.75
C PHE A 488 8.64 -22.53 -5.19
N CYS A 489 9.46 -23.10 -6.08
CA CYS A 489 9.00 -23.48 -7.43
C CYS A 489 7.80 -24.46 -7.39
N ARG A 490 7.82 -25.42 -6.46
CA ARG A 490 6.71 -26.37 -6.26
C ARG A 490 5.44 -25.69 -5.75
N ALA A 491 5.59 -24.73 -4.83
CA ALA A 491 4.49 -23.91 -4.34
C ALA A 491 3.82 -23.13 -5.47
N LEU A 492 4.62 -22.47 -6.32
CA LEU A 492 4.12 -21.76 -7.50
C LEU A 492 3.39 -22.69 -8.47
N SER A 493 3.99 -23.85 -8.79
CA SER A 493 3.37 -24.85 -9.66
C SER A 493 2.04 -25.34 -9.11
N ALA A 494 1.97 -25.66 -7.83
CA ALA A 494 0.72 -26.10 -7.20
C ALA A 494 -0.34 -24.99 -7.19
N SER A 495 0.07 -23.74 -7.04
CA SER A 495 -0.83 -22.58 -7.01
C SER A 495 -1.45 -22.31 -8.38
N VAL A 496 -0.64 -22.30 -9.44
CA VAL A 496 -1.09 -21.93 -10.79
C VAL A 496 -1.73 -23.11 -11.54
N LEU A 497 -1.22 -24.34 -11.35
CA LEU A 497 -1.73 -25.55 -12.01
C LEU A 497 -2.69 -26.37 -11.13
N GLN A 498 -3.13 -25.81 -10.00
CA GLN A 498 -4.13 -26.38 -9.10
C GLN A 498 -3.76 -27.77 -8.55
N ARG A 499 -2.86 -27.79 -7.56
CA ARG A 499 -2.38 -28.96 -6.78
C ARG A 499 -1.41 -29.91 -7.48
N THR A 500 -0.73 -29.47 -8.54
CA THR A 500 0.33 -30.28 -9.18
C THR A 500 1.72 -29.71 -8.86
N PRO A 501 2.29 -29.99 -7.67
CA PRO A 501 3.60 -29.46 -7.30
C PRO A 501 4.75 -30.01 -8.15
N ASP A 502 4.60 -31.20 -8.72
CA ASP A 502 5.65 -31.86 -9.49
C ASP A 502 5.68 -31.46 -10.98
N ASN A 503 4.74 -30.63 -11.43
CA ASN A 503 4.70 -30.12 -12.81
C ASN A 503 5.65 -28.93 -12.99
N VAL A 504 6.92 -29.12 -12.60
CA VAL A 504 7.99 -28.15 -12.72
C VAL A 504 9.09 -28.69 -13.63
N SER A 505 9.44 -27.92 -14.65
CA SER A 505 10.65 -28.10 -15.45
C SER A 505 11.77 -27.26 -14.83
N PHE A 506 12.60 -27.89 -14.00
CA PHE A 506 13.76 -27.25 -13.41
C PHE A 506 14.88 -27.07 -14.44
N GLN A 507 15.31 -25.83 -14.62
CA GLN A 507 16.47 -25.48 -15.43
C GLN A 507 17.60 -25.03 -14.50
N ARG A 508 18.73 -25.72 -14.56
CA ARG A 508 19.86 -25.50 -13.66
C ARG A 508 20.97 -24.78 -14.41
N TYR A 509 21.47 -23.71 -13.82
CA TYR A 509 22.51 -22.87 -14.40
C TYR A 509 23.71 -22.77 -13.46
N SER A 510 24.91 -22.60 -13.99
CA SER A 510 26.13 -22.49 -13.18
C SER A 510 26.46 -21.06 -12.78
N ASP A 511 25.86 -20.08 -13.44
CA ASP A 511 26.08 -18.65 -13.30
C ASP A 511 24.72 -17.96 -13.23
N ASP A 512 24.62 -16.94 -12.37
CA ASP A 512 23.37 -16.20 -12.18
C ASP A 512 23.06 -15.32 -13.40
N ASP A 513 24.09 -14.81 -14.09
CA ASP A 513 23.95 -14.04 -15.34
C ASP A 513 23.22 -14.86 -16.41
N ASP A 514 23.54 -16.15 -16.52
CA ASP A 514 22.87 -17.07 -17.47
C ASP A 514 21.39 -17.28 -17.09
N ILE A 515 21.04 -17.22 -15.79
CA ILE A 515 19.65 -17.36 -15.33
C ILE A 515 18.86 -16.11 -15.65
N TYR A 516 19.41 -14.92 -15.39
CA TYR A 516 18.78 -13.66 -15.75
C TYR A 516 18.55 -13.56 -17.26
N LEU A 517 19.55 -13.94 -18.06
CA LEU A 517 19.39 -14.04 -19.51
C LEU A 517 18.33 -15.06 -19.92
N ALA A 518 18.23 -16.21 -19.24
CA ALA A 518 17.16 -17.17 -19.52
C ALA A 518 15.77 -16.63 -19.15
N LEU A 519 15.67 -15.81 -18.11
CA LEU A 519 14.43 -15.16 -17.72
C LEU A 519 14.02 -14.11 -18.77
N GLU A 520 14.96 -13.26 -19.20
CA GLU A 520 14.77 -12.24 -20.25
C GLU A 520 14.36 -12.86 -21.60
N ASN A 521 15.00 -13.97 -21.98
CA ASN A 521 14.65 -14.69 -23.20
C ASN A 521 13.32 -15.47 -23.09
N GLY A 522 12.71 -15.50 -21.90
CA GLY A 522 11.49 -16.27 -21.63
C GLY A 522 11.71 -17.78 -21.69
N ASP A 523 12.94 -18.26 -21.49
CA ASP A 523 13.29 -19.68 -21.38
C ASP A 523 12.83 -20.28 -20.05
N ILE A 524 12.83 -19.47 -18.98
CA ILE A 524 12.22 -19.76 -17.68
C ILE A 524 11.06 -18.79 -17.41
N ASP A 525 10.17 -19.16 -16.50
CA ASP A 525 9.04 -18.32 -16.07
C ASP A 525 9.36 -17.58 -14.76
N VAL A 526 10.26 -18.13 -13.94
CA VAL A 526 10.69 -17.57 -12.66
C VAL A 526 12.11 -18.06 -12.35
N TYR A 527 12.93 -17.21 -11.76
CA TYR A 527 14.19 -17.58 -11.14
C TYR A 527 14.00 -17.67 -9.63
N ALA A 528 14.22 -18.84 -9.02
CA ALA A 528 14.24 -18.99 -7.58
C ALA A 528 15.67 -18.95 -7.01
N GLY A 529 15.88 -18.06 -6.03
CA GLY A 529 17.16 -17.89 -5.35
C GLY A 529 17.99 -16.72 -5.87
N GLY A 530 17.36 -15.75 -6.55
CA GLY A 530 18.04 -14.53 -6.99
C GLY A 530 18.42 -13.66 -5.81
N GLU A 531 19.64 -13.15 -5.81
CA GLU A 531 20.13 -12.22 -4.79
C GLU A 531 19.54 -10.83 -5.02
N VAL A 532 19.01 -10.21 -3.97
CA VAL A 532 18.47 -8.84 -4.01
C VAL A 532 19.54 -7.89 -3.49
N ASP A 533 20.09 -7.06 -4.38
CA ASP A 533 21.06 -6.02 -4.07
C ASP A 533 20.94 -4.85 -5.08
N VAL A 534 21.66 -3.74 -4.85
CA VAL A 534 21.62 -2.55 -5.72
C VAL A 534 21.94 -2.93 -7.16
N GLY A 535 22.86 -3.87 -7.33
CA GLY A 535 23.30 -4.37 -8.61
C GLY A 535 22.19 -5.13 -9.32
N SER A 536 21.62 -6.16 -8.72
CA SER A 536 20.62 -7.00 -9.38
C SER A 536 19.30 -6.28 -9.66
N ASP A 537 18.92 -5.31 -8.82
CA ASP A 537 17.66 -4.57 -8.95
C ASP A 537 17.76 -3.37 -9.91
N PHE A 538 18.90 -2.66 -9.97
CA PHE A 538 19.10 -1.57 -10.93
C PHE A 538 19.85 -1.94 -12.22
N LEU A 539 20.84 -2.84 -12.17
CA LEU A 539 21.67 -3.15 -13.35
C LEU A 539 20.96 -4.06 -14.35
N LEU A 540 19.90 -4.72 -13.91
CA LEU A 540 19.06 -5.60 -14.71
C LEU A 540 17.63 -5.03 -14.75
N PRO A 541 17.42 -3.86 -15.38
CA PRO A 541 16.10 -3.24 -15.46
C PRO A 541 15.09 -4.19 -16.11
N GLY A 542 13.84 -4.18 -15.61
CA GLY A 542 12.77 -5.07 -16.08
C GLY A 542 12.66 -6.38 -15.28
N LEU A 543 13.25 -6.44 -14.09
CA LEU A 543 13.08 -7.55 -13.15
C LEU A 543 12.22 -7.12 -11.97
N SER A 544 11.36 -8.02 -11.50
CA SER A 544 10.59 -7.87 -10.28
C SER A 544 10.94 -8.95 -9.27
N PHE A 545 11.20 -8.55 -8.03
CA PHE A 545 11.60 -9.42 -6.93
C PHE A 545 10.45 -9.61 -5.93
N SER A 546 10.21 -10.86 -5.51
CA SER A 546 9.36 -11.11 -4.35
C SER A 546 10.02 -10.55 -3.08
N ASN A 547 9.26 -10.46 -1.98
CA ASN A 547 9.89 -10.30 -0.66
C ASN A 547 10.97 -11.39 -0.47
N PRO A 548 12.16 -11.04 0.04
CA PRO A 548 13.18 -12.03 0.34
C PRO A 548 12.65 -13.08 1.30
N TYR A 549 12.83 -14.34 0.95
CA TYR A 549 12.38 -15.48 1.76
C TYR A 549 13.54 -16.16 2.49
N PHE A 550 14.79 -15.81 2.18
CA PHE A 550 15.95 -16.40 2.85
C PHE A 550 17.11 -15.41 2.91
N HIS A 551 17.82 -15.43 4.04
CA HIS A 551 18.96 -14.57 4.32
C HIS A 551 20.16 -15.40 4.78
N GLU A 552 21.33 -15.18 4.18
CA GLU A 552 22.56 -15.90 4.54
C GLU A 552 23.79 -15.05 4.24
N GLY A 553 24.71 -14.92 5.21
CA GLY A 553 26.01 -14.28 4.97
C GLY A 553 25.94 -12.82 4.53
N GLY A 554 24.90 -12.08 4.95
CA GLY A 554 24.67 -10.71 4.53
C GLY A 554 24.05 -10.57 3.13
N LYS A 555 23.47 -11.65 2.59
CA LYS A 555 22.72 -11.67 1.32
C LYS A 555 21.25 -11.93 1.60
N ALA A 556 20.38 -11.43 0.72
CA ALA A 556 18.94 -11.66 0.74
C ALA A 556 18.54 -12.36 -0.57
N PHE A 557 17.73 -13.41 -0.50
CA PHE A 557 17.34 -14.22 -1.65
C PHE A 557 15.82 -14.21 -1.85
N ALA A 558 15.40 -14.01 -3.10
CA ALA A 558 14.01 -13.87 -3.52
C ALA A 558 13.69 -14.69 -4.78
N LEU A 559 12.40 -14.70 -5.14
CA LEU A 559 11.95 -15.14 -6.46
C LEU A 559 12.01 -13.94 -7.40
N VAL A 560 12.49 -14.17 -8.62
CA VAL A 560 12.66 -13.13 -9.64
C VAL A 560 11.80 -13.45 -10.86
N THR A 561 11.10 -12.44 -11.34
CA THR A 561 10.24 -12.48 -12.52
C THR A 561 10.60 -11.34 -13.47
N GLN A 562 10.13 -11.42 -14.72
CA GLN A 562 10.12 -10.23 -15.58
C GLN A 562 9.05 -9.28 -15.07
N GLU A 563 9.36 -7.99 -15.06
CA GLU A 563 8.46 -6.93 -14.61
C GLU A 563 7.38 -6.59 -15.64
N ASP A 564 7.57 -6.96 -16.91
CA ASP A 564 6.60 -6.75 -18.00
C ASP A 564 5.32 -7.61 -17.88
N ASP A 565 5.28 -8.55 -16.92
CA ASP A 565 4.10 -9.31 -16.52
C ASP A 565 3.82 -9.13 -15.03
N GLU A 566 3.32 -7.94 -14.68
CA GLU A 566 2.96 -7.53 -13.32
C GLU A 566 2.03 -8.54 -12.63
N GLN A 567 1.04 -9.08 -13.38
CA GLN A 567 0.13 -10.10 -12.86
C GLN A 567 0.89 -11.34 -12.37
N TRP A 568 1.95 -11.75 -13.08
CA TRP A 568 2.79 -12.85 -12.64
C TRP A 568 3.69 -12.48 -11.47
N ALA A 569 4.27 -11.28 -11.46
CA ALA A 569 5.06 -10.78 -10.33
C ALA A 569 4.23 -10.76 -9.03
N ASP A 570 3.01 -10.24 -9.07
CA ASP A 570 2.06 -10.24 -7.94
C ASP A 570 1.67 -11.66 -7.52
N PHE A 571 1.43 -12.54 -8.48
CA PHE A 571 1.12 -13.95 -8.19
C PHE A 571 2.28 -14.61 -7.44
N VAL A 572 3.51 -14.40 -7.90
CA VAL A 572 4.72 -14.91 -7.27
C VAL A 572 4.91 -14.33 -5.87
N TYR A 573 4.72 -13.02 -5.72
CA TYR A 573 4.77 -12.31 -4.44
C TYR A 573 3.80 -12.93 -3.42
N TRP A 574 2.52 -13.06 -3.77
CA TRP A 574 1.50 -13.55 -2.84
C TRP A 574 1.67 -15.03 -2.49
N VAL A 575 2.16 -15.87 -3.41
CA VAL A 575 2.49 -17.27 -3.09
C VAL A 575 3.66 -17.34 -2.11
N THR A 576 4.69 -16.51 -2.26
CA THR A 576 5.79 -16.42 -1.28
C THR A 576 5.25 -16.00 0.10
N MET A 577 4.45 -14.92 0.14
CA MET A 577 3.86 -14.41 1.37
C MET A 577 2.90 -15.40 2.05
N ALA A 578 2.22 -16.25 1.26
CA ALA A 578 1.35 -17.30 1.77
C ALA A 578 2.08 -18.23 2.76
N THR A 579 3.33 -18.58 2.46
CA THR A 579 4.12 -19.51 3.29
C THR A 579 4.45 -18.94 4.66
N ILE A 580 4.74 -17.63 4.72
CA ILE A 580 5.03 -16.87 5.94
C ILE A 580 3.72 -16.62 6.72
N TYR A 581 2.66 -16.21 6.03
CA TYR A 581 1.33 -16.03 6.61
C TYR A 581 0.82 -17.31 7.26
N ALA A 582 0.97 -18.45 6.58
CA ALA A 582 0.54 -19.73 7.10
C ALA A 582 1.30 -20.08 8.38
N GLU A 583 2.61 -19.86 8.41
CA GLU A 583 3.42 -20.10 9.61
C GLU A 583 2.97 -19.23 10.79
N GLU A 584 2.81 -17.92 10.55
CA GLU A 584 2.41 -16.96 11.57
C GLU A 584 1.04 -17.28 12.17
N ASN A 585 0.12 -17.81 11.36
CA ASN A 585 -1.22 -18.19 11.79
C ASN A 585 -1.31 -19.66 12.24
N GLY A 586 -0.20 -20.40 12.32
CA GLY A 586 -0.18 -21.81 12.73
C GLY A 586 -0.85 -22.77 11.73
N ILE A 587 -1.06 -22.33 10.50
CA ILE A 587 -1.60 -23.13 9.41
C ILE A 587 -0.47 -24.02 8.87
N THR A 588 -0.72 -25.32 8.79
CA THR A 588 0.24 -26.33 8.33
C THR A 588 -0.21 -26.93 7.01
N GLN A 589 0.61 -27.79 6.41
CA GLN A 589 0.21 -28.59 5.25
C GLN A 589 -1.13 -29.33 5.48
N ASN A 590 -1.32 -29.88 6.68
CA ASN A 590 -2.52 -30.65 7.05
C ASN A 590 -3.77 -29.78 7.28
N THR A 591 -3.58 -28.51 7.65
CA THR A 591 -4.66 -27.54 7.89
C THR A 591 -4.74 -26.49 6.80
N SER A 592 -4.14 -26.73 5.63
CA SER A 592 -4.13 -25.81 4.48
C SER A 592 -5.51 -25.32 4.04
N ASN A 593 -6.59 -26.04 4.36
CA ASN A 593 -7.97 -25.58 4.13
C ASN A 593 -8.37 -24.33 4.94
N GLU A 594 -7.61 -23.97 5.98
CA GLU A 594 -7.75 -22.73 6.76
C GLU A 594 -7.16 -21.52 6.02
N MET A 595 -6.35 -21.73 4.98
CA MET A 595 -5.93 -20.64 4.10
C MET A 595 -7.16 -20.03 3.41
N PRO A 596 -7.25 -18.69 3.35
CA PRO A 596 -8.34 -18.00 2.68
C PRO A 596 -8.35 -18.31 1.18
N LEU A 597 -9.54 -18.23 0.60
CA LEU A 597 -9.70 -18.20 -0.86
C LEU A 597 -9.52 -16.76 -1.33
N VAL A 598 -8.92 -16.58 -2.51
CA VAL A 598 -8.53 -15.28 -3.03
C VAL A 598 -8.89 -15.17 -4.51
N ASN A 599 -9.79 -14.27 -4.88
CA ASN A 599 -10.27 -14.12 -6.27
C ASN A 599 -9.49 -13.08 -7.10
N LEU A 600 -8.36 -12.58 -6.59
CA LEU A 600 -7.53 -11.54 -7.23
C LEU A 600 -7.11 -11.91 -8.66
N PHE A 601 -6.79 -13.19 -8.91
CA PHE A 601 -6.40 -13.69 -10.24
C PHE A 601 -7.56 -14.41 -10.95
N GLY A 602 -8.79 -13.95 -10.68
CA GLY A 602 -10.03 -14.54 -11.16
C GLY A 602 -10.44 -15.80 -10.39
N THR A 603 -11.68 -16.22 -10.62
CA THR A 603 -12.30 -17.36 -9.90
C THR A 603 -11.65 -18.71 -10.19
N GLY A 604 -10.92 -18.84 -11.32
CA GLY A 604 -10.20 -20.06 -11.67
C GLY A 604 -8.97 -20.35 -10.80
N LEU A 605 -8.45 -19.35 -10.09
CA LEU A 605 -7.27 -19.45 -9.23
C LEU A 605 -7.59 -19.17 -7.76
N GLU A 606 -8.88 -19.26 -7.36
CA GLU A 606 -9.34 -18.90 -6.01
C GLU A 606 -8.60 -19.62 -4.86
N ARG A 607 -8.00 -20.77 -5.17
CA ARG A 607 -7.33 -21.65 -4.20
C ARG A 607 -5.82 -21.46 -4.15
N LEU A 608 -5.24 -20.49 -4.86
CA LEU A 608 -3.79 -20.40 -5.07
C LEU A 608 -2.99 -20.50 -3.75
N LEU A 609 -3.36 -19.73 -2.72
CA LEU A 609 -2.68 -19.75 -1.41
C LEU A 609 -2.85 -21.10 -0.72
N ARG A 610 -4.06 -21.67 -0.75
CA ARG A 610 -4.36 -22.98 -0.17
C ARG A 610 -3.56 -24.09 -0.84
N ASP A 611 -3.51 -24.08 -2.17
CA ASP A 611 -2.85 -25.13 -2.94
C ASP A 611 -1.33 -25.05 -2.80
N ALA A 612 -0.74 -23.86 -2.60
CA ALA A 612 0.64 -23.70 -2.16
C ALA A 612 0.91 -24.44 -0.84
N ILE A 613 0.16 -24.10 0.21
CA ILE A 613 0.38 -24.69 1.56
C ILE A 613 0.05 -26.18 1.57
N LEU A 614 -0.97 -26.62 0.83
CA LEU A 614 -1.26 -28.05 0.68
C LEU A 614 -0.09 -28.81 0.05
N ALA A 615 0.63 -28.18 -0.89
CA ALA A 615 1.75 -28.80 -1.58
C ALA A 615 3.03 -28.82 -0.74
N VAL A 616 3.42 -27.70 -0.14
CA VAL A 616 4.76 -27.56 0.47
C VAL A 616 4.73 -27.30 1.98
N GLY A 617 3.56 -27.06 2.57
CA GLY A 617 3.41 -26.63 3.95
C GLY A 617 3.68 -25.14 4.15
N ASN A 618 3.75 -24.72 5.40
CA ASN A 618 4.18 -23.37 5.74
C ASN A 618 5.73 -23.23 5.67
N TYR A 619 6.23 -22.01 5.86
CA TYR A 619 7.66 -21.73 5.75
C TYR A 619 8.50 -22.57 6.73
N ASP A 620 8.10 -22.72 8.00
CA ASP A 620 8.79 -23.58 8.98
C ASP A 620 8.85 -25.06 8.55
N GLU A 621 7.78 -25.59 7.96
CA GLU A 621 7.75 -26.96 7.43
C GLU A 621 8.72 -27.13 6.25
N MET A 622 8.74 -26.16 5.31
CA MET A 622 9.70 -26.13 4.20
C MET A 622 11.13 -26.06 4.73
N TYR A 623 11.40 -25.15 5.67
CA TYR A 623 12.73 -24.96 6.25
C TYR A 623 13.22 -26.24 6.93
N ARG A 624 12.41 -26.87 7.79
CA ARG A 624 12.79 -28.12 8.48
C ARG A 624 12.95 -29.30 7.52
N ARG A 625 12.23 -29.31 6.40
CA ARG A 625 12.38 -30.33 5.36
C ARG A 625 13.76 -30.23 4.69
N VAL A 626 14.21 -29.01 4.42
CA VAL A 626 15.46 -28.72 3.72
C VAL A 626 16.68 -28.82 4.65
N PHE A 627 16.67 -28.11 5.77
CA PHE A 627 17.81 -27.98 6.68
C PHE A 627 17.83 -29.05 7.80
N GLY A 628 16.75 -29.84 7.89
CA GLY A 628 16.58 -30.92 8.86
C GLY A 628 15.67 -30.57 10.05
N GLN A 629 15.05 -31.59 10.63
CA GLN A 629 14.02 -31.44 11.68
C GLN A 629 14.52 -30.77 12.97
N ASN A 630 15.83 -30.83 13.22
CA ASN A 630 16.47 -30.21 14.38
C ASN A 630 17.17 -28.88 14.03
N ALA A 631 17.02 -28.38 12.80
CA ALA A 631 17.59 -27.11 12.41
C ALA A 631 16.84 -25.98 13.13
N THR A 632 17.54 -25.27 14.00
CA THR A 632 17.04 -24.04 14.60
C THR A 632 17.22 -22.91 13.58
N ARG A 633 16.13 -22.26 13.16
CA ARG A 633 16.23 -20.99 12.43
C ARG A 633 16.92 -19.97 13.31
N VAL A 634 17.89 -19.25 12.75
CA VAL A 634 18.68 -18.21 13.44
C VAL A 634 18.54 -16.88 12.71
N GLY A 635 18.58 -15.80 13.48
CA GLY A 635 18.52 -14.43 13.00
C GLY A 635 17.34 -14.16 12.07
N LEU A 636 17.65 -13.54 10.93
CA LEU A 636 16.70 -12.98 9.96
C LEU A 636 15.69 -13.99 9.39
N ASN A 637 16.01 -15.28 9.35
CA ASN A 637 15.10 -16.31 8.80
C ASN A 637 13.98 -16.74 9.76
N LYS A 638 13.86 -16.13 10.94
CA LYS A 638 12.75 -16.38 11.86
C LYS A 638 11.55 -15.49 11.52
N LEU A 639 10.35 -15.94 11.91
CA LEU A 639 9.24 -15.02 12.08
C LEU A 639 9.62 -13.90 13.04
N ASN A 640 9.20 -12.69 12.72
CA ASN A 640 9.28 -11.58 13.62
C ASN A 640 8.37 -11.84 14.83
N ASP A 641 8.98 -11.89 16.02
CA ASP A 641 8.33 -12.15 17.29
C ASP A 641 8.34 -10.90 18.21
N SER A 642 8.66 -9.73 17.64
CA SER A 642 8.61 -8.47 18.36
C SER A 642 7.16 -8.17 18.79
N PRO A 643 6.91 -7.91 20.09
CA PRO A 643 5.58 -7.51 20.54
C PRO A 643 5.19 -6.12 20.02
N PHE A 644 6.14 -5.32 19.54
CA PHE A 644 5.92 -3.98 19.04
C PHE A 644 5.76 -3.93 17.52
N GLY A 645 6.11 -5.01 16.80
CA GLY A 645 6.05 -5.08 15.34
C GLY A 645 7.43 -5.14 14.67
N PRO A 646 7.45 -5.18 13.33
CA PRO A 646 8.65 -5.49 12.56
C PRO A 646 9.67 -4.34 12.57
N GLN A 647 10.93 -4.74 12.36
CA GLN A 647 12.08 -3.87 12.16
C GLN A 647 12.48 -3.80 10.68
N HIS A 648 13.16 -2.73 10.31
CA HIS A 648 13.70 -2.53 8.96
C HIS A 648 15.01 -3.29 8.78
N TYR A 649 15.18 -3.97 7.66
CA TYR A 649 16.45 -4.56 7.28
C TYR A 649 16.93 -3.92 5.97
N PRO A 650 17.98 -3.08 6.01
CA PRO A 650 18.57 -2.56 4.79
C PRO A 650 19.10 -3.71 3.95
N LEU A 651 18.70 -3.74 2.68
CA LEU A 651 19.19 -4.71 1.72
C LEU A 651 20.72 -4.53 1.50
N PRO A 652 21.43 -5.59 1.09
CA PRO A 652 22.84 -5.51 0.76
C PRO A 652 23.11 -4.49 -0.36
N PHE A 653 24.18 -3.71 -0.22
CA PHE A 653 24.57 -2.61 -1.10
C PHE A 653 25.80 -2.95 -1.94
#